data_AF-K2RQL1-F1
#
_entry.id   AF-K2RQL1-F1
#
_cell.length_a   1.000
_cell.length_b   1.000
_cell.length_c   1.000
_cell.angle_alpha   90.00
_cell.angle_beta   90.00
_cell.angle_gamma   90.00
#
_symmetry.space_group_name_H-M   'P 1'
#
loop_
_entity.id
_entity.type
_entity.pdbx_description
1 polymer ?
#
loop_
_entity_poly.entity_id
_entity_poly.type
_entity_poly.pdbx_seq_one_letter_code
_entity_poly.pdbx_strand_id
1 'polypeptide(L)'
;MQHSQNHRAAREDDKTDGHRKRKLHSRPLSSNPSSDPRADADASTAQAKQQTTISELFQPKPASATVSSPKANKRIKPNPHTGSDISSPPRSSTAAADSPRSTSSSSIAAHLPPEKMYSFPSKKQQDGSNVIDLTGKTPSPSPPARNGVIAARSNNSSYRPNFNPNTGAKQLVVKNLRKTPRTDPKEYFNQVWAWLDEALAKIFAGKEIDFSLETLYRGVENVCRQGHAPELAAKLHKRCEAYVETDLKKGLLEKADQKNVDVLRAVLSAWRTWTANQKPIRWIFCYLDRSYLLQQGRTLQDQAFTLFRTIVCEDEALRPKLVAGACDLVQMDRSGDELDQGTFRDAISMFHDLTIYTNFFEPKLLEQSQLFVAKWAEEASQAKGLADYVRSAVQLMEKEMQRCELFSLDSTTRRDLLALLEDHLVQRQEARLTNEDEVADLLDENAVDDLEQLYKLLERRRLGAKIRPAFEKWIDLTGTAVVFDEKEQDNMVVKLLTLKKQLDTIWRVSFHRDTELGHGLRESFESFINKSKKTSATWNTDNSKPGEMIAKYVDMLLRGGAKAIPAQLSSVKPEAERDENDDATFDEDTEINNQLDQVLDLFRFVHGKAVFEAFYKKDLARRLLMGRSASADAERSMLARLKTECGAGFTQNLEQMFKDIELSREEMASYKSLLDERGEKPSVDLSVNVLSASAWPTYPDIPVIIPSEIQQSLDKFTQHYKSKHSGRKLDWKHALAHCQIKATFPKGNKELVVSSFQSIVLLLFNTVETGEHLSYEFLKAETGLPEPELKRTLQSLACAKLRPLTKHPKGRDINPTDTFTYNAAFHHEKYRLKVNQVQLKETKEENKETHERVAADRNFETQAAIVRIMKSRKRIGHAELVAEVINATKKRGVLSVQDIKKNIDRLVDKDYMEREENNEYSYIA
;
A
#
# COMPACT_ATOMS: atom_id res chain seq x y z
N MET A 1 -42.04 18.39 -40.89
CA MET A 1 -42.39 18.75 -42.29
C MET A 1 -41.09 19.00 -43.04
N GLN A 2 -41.00 18.61 -44.33
CA GLN A 2 -40.14 19.11 -45.45
C GLN A 2 -38.76 19.76 -45.14
N HIS A 3 -37.64 19.50 -45.85
CA HIS A 3 -37.34 18.53 -46.94
C HIS A 3 -35.80 18.35 -47.14
N SER A 4 -35.42 17.33 -47.92
CA SER A 4 -34.14 17.02 -48.62
C SER A 4 -33.19 18.20 -48.94
N GLN A 5 -31.88 18.16 -48.64
CA GLN A 5 -30.75 17.43 -49.30
C GLN A 5 -30.26 17.96 -50.67
N ASN A 6 -28.95 18.30 -50.75
CA ASN A 6 -27.95 18.05 -51.84
C ASN A 6 -26.61 18.78 -51.45
N HIS A 7 -25.35 18.35 -51.68
CA HIS A 7 -24.62 17.67 -52.79
C HIS A 7 -24.34 18.54 -54.05
N ARG A 8 -23.16 18.53 -54.72
CA ARG A 8 -21.77 18.11 -54.40
C ARG A 8 -20.77 18.54 -55.54
N ALA A 9 -19.54 18.96 -55.19
CA ALA A 9 -18.25 18.92 -55.96
C ALA A 9 -18.00 19.63 -57.33
N ALA A 10 -16.89 20.42 -57.38
CA ALA A 10 -15.83 20.60 -58.42
C ALA A 10 -14.73 21.53 -57.80
N ARG A 11 -13.40 21.36 -57.89
CA ARG A 11 -12.41 21.22 -59.01
C ARG A 11 -12.33 22.48 -59.90
N GLU A 12 -11.19 23.05 -60.31
CA GLU A 12 -9.71 22.89 -60.09
C GLU A 12 -9.02 24.12 -60.77
N ASP A 13 -7.80 24.65 -60.53
CA ASP A 13 -6.67 24.46 -59.58
C ASP A 13 -5.71 25.71 -59.65
N ASP A 14 -4.53 25.66 -58.99
CA ASP A 14 -3.20 26.30 -59.30
C ASP A 14 -2.47 27.19 -58.24
N LYS A 15 -1.39 26.59 -57.67
CA LYS A 15 -0.07 27.12 -57.22
C LYS A 15 0.09 28.45 -56.44
N THR A 16 0.78 28.35 -55.29
CA THR A 16 2.21 28.79 -55.18
C THR A 16 2.94 28.05 -54.03
N ASP A 17 4.28 28.12 -53.99
CA ASP A 17 5.16 27.15 -53.32
C ASP A 17 5.93 27.70 -52.09
N GLY A 18 6.41 26.82 -51.20
CA GLY A 18 7.15 27.19 -49.99
C GLY A 18 7.58 26.00 -49.09
N HIS A 19 8.58 25.22 -49.50
CA HIS A 19 9.12 24.12 -48.68
C HIS A 19 10.66 24.06 -48.64
N ARG A 20 11.24 23.74 -47.47
CA ARG A 20 12.69 23.54 -47.30
C ARG A 20 12.99 22.29 -46.47
N LYS A 21 13.64 21.29 -47.10
CA LYS A 21 14.32 20.16 -46.45
C LYS A 21 15.83 20.28 -46.68
N ARG A 22 16.65 19.65 -45.84
CA ARG A 22 18.05 19.29 -46.15
C ARG A 22 18.33 17.83 -45.77
N LYS A 23 19.29 17.21 -46.45
CA LYS A 23 19.67 15.78 -46.37
C LYS A 23 21.13 15.62 -45.95
N LEU A 24 21.46 14.44 -45.44
CA LEU A 24 22.82 13.85 -45.40
C LEU A 24 23.37 13.59 -46.82
N HIS A 25 24.70 13.52 -46.99
CA HIS A 25 25.48 12.55 -47.80
C HIS A 25 27.01 12.76 -47.60
N SER A 26 27.89 11.97 -48.24
CA SER A 26 29.22 11.58 -47.70
C SER A 26 30.45 11.63 -48.65
N ARG A 27 31.63 11.99 -48.09
CA ARG A 27 33.04 11.69 -48.55
C ARG A 27 33.47 12.24 -49.95
N PRO A 28 34.79 12.35 -50.32
CA PRO A 28 35.92 11.43 -50.03
C PRO A 28 37.36 11.99 -49.81
N LEU A 29 38.25 11.06 -49.41
CA LEU A 29 39.70 10.84 -49.70
C LEU A 29 40.86 11.90 -49.56
N SER A 30 41.93 11.39 -48.90
CA SER A 30 43.39 11.54 -49.13
C SER A 30 44.15 12.88 -48.96
N SER A 31 45.02 12.95 -47.93
CA SER A 31 46.49 12.81 -48.07
C SER A 31 47.17 12.57 -46.70
N ASN A 32 48.44 12.13 -46.71
CA ASN A 32 49.29 11.74 -45.56
C ASN A 32 50.71 12.38 -45.81
N PRO A 33 51.76 12.23 -44.97
CA PRO A 33 51.91 11.56 -43.66
C PRO A 33 52.56 12.54 -42.63
N SER A 34 53.48 12.26 -41.68
CA SER A 34 54.17 11.07 -41.12
C SER A 34 54.84 11.41 -39.77
N SER A 35 54.67 10.60 -38.71
CA SER A 35 55.74 10.31 -37.71
C SER A 35 55.29 9.28 -36.65
N ASP A 36 55.77 8.05 -36.78
CA ASP A 36 55.99 7.09 -35.68
C ASP A 36 57.49 7.20 -35.25
N PRO A 37 58.04 6.58 -34.18
CA PRO A 37 57.67 5.24 -33.69
C PRO A 37 57.82 4.93 -32.17
N ARG A 38 57.52 3.67 -31.81
CA ARG A 38 57.98 2.88 -30.62
C ARG A 38 57.35 3.21 -29.24
N ALA A 39 57.13 2.23 -28.35
CA ALA A 39 57.16 0.75 -28.48
C ALA A 39 56.47 0.07 -27.27
N ASP A 40 56.43 -1.27 -27.36
CA ASP A 40 56.25 -2.25 -26.28
C ASP A 40 54.85 -2.48 -25.70
N ALA A 41 54.66 -3.68 -25.15
CA ALA A 41 53.39 -4.28 -24.79
C ALA A 41 53.52 -5.06 -23.48
N ASP A 42 52.39 -5.38 -22.83
CA ASP A 42 52.09 -6.78 -22.50
C ASP A 42 50.58 -7.01 -22.30
N ALA A 43 50.17 -8.27 -22.22
CA ALA A 43 48.76 -8.70 -22.17
C ALA A 43 48.20 -8.83 -20.74
N SER A 44 46.89 -8.62 -20.58
CA SER A 44 46.15 -9.05 -19.37
C SER A 44 44.69 -9.48 -19.66
N THR A 45 44.55 -10.79 -19.87
CA THR A 45 43.46 -11.67 -19.39
C THR A 45 42.06 -11.07 -19.14
N ALA A 46 41.10 -11.42 -19.99
CA ALA A 46 39.67 -11.23 -19.69
C ALA A 46 39.21 -12.21 -18.58
N GLN A 47 38.47 -11.72 -17.58
CA GLN A 47 37.84 -12.55 -16.55
C GLN A 47 36.39 -12.86 -16.91
N ALA A 48 36.07 -14.15 -17.06
CA ALA A 48 34.70 -14.61 -17.23
C ALA A 48 33.95 -14.61 -15.88
N LYS A 49 32.70 -14.13 -15.87
CA LYS A 49 31.81 -14.24 -14.71
C LYS A 49 31.40 -15.70 -14.53
N GLN A 50 31.68 -16.30 -13.38
CA GLN A 50 31.25 -17.66 -13.07
C GLN A 50 29.73 -17.71 -12.85
N GLN A 51 29.09 -18.77 -13.36
CA GLN A 51 27.72 -19.13 -13.00
C GLN A 51 27.74 -19.90 -11.67
N THR A 52 27.00 -19.42 -10.66
CA THR A 52 26.81 -20.14 -9.40
C THR A 52 25.71 -21.20 -9.54
N THR A 53 26.04 -22.44 -9.22
CA THR A 53 25.12 -23.58 -9.27
C THR A 53 24.41 -23.78 -7.92
N ILE A 54 23.26 -24.47 -7.94
CA ILE A 54 22.31 -24.61 -6.83
C ILE A 54 22.95 -25.13 -5.52
N SER A 55 24.06 -25.87 -5.60
CA SER A 55 24.79 -26.48 -4.48
C SER A 55 25.24 -25.49 -3.38
N GLU A 56 25.33 -24.19 -3.67
CA GLU A 56 25.79 -23.18 -2.70
C GLU A 56 24.65 -22.59 -1.84
N LEU A 57 23.38 -22.71 -2.23
CA LEU A 57 22.26 -22.14 -1.46
C LEU A 57 21.90 -22.92 -0.19
N PHE A 58 22.31 -24.19 -0.08
CA PHE A 58 21.80 -25.14 0.92
C PHE A 58 22.84 -25.67 1.92
N GLN A 59 23.92 -24.94 2.17
CA GLN A 59 24.88 -25.30 3.24
C GLN A 59 24.61 -24.56 4.57
N PRO A 60 24.41 -25.28 5.70
CA PRO A 60 24.35 -24.65 7.02
C PRO A 60 25.74 -24.17 7.45
N LYS A 61 25.84 -22.92 7.94
CA LYS A 61 27.11 -22.33 8.38
C LYS A 61 27.74 -23.14 9.53
N PRO A 62 29.01 -23.57 9.43
CA PRO A 62 29.72 -24.15 10.57
C PRO A 62 30.05 -23.08 11.62
N ALA A 63 30.03 -23.46 12.91
CA ALA A 63 30.33 -22.57 14.01
C ALA A 63 31.86 -22.36 14.16
N SER A 64 32.28 -21.10 14.23
CA SER A 64 33.70 -20.72 14.42
C SER A 64 34.13 -20.82 15.89
N ALA A 65 35.16 -21.61 16.18
CA ALA A 65 35.80 -21.67 17.50
C ALA A 65 36.78 -20.49 17.73
N THR A 66 36.97 -20.12 19.00
CA THR A 66 37.70 -18.92 19.46
C THR A 66 39.18 -19.16 19.81
N VAL A 67 40.08 -18.19 19.53
CA VAL A 67 41.43 -18.14 20.16
C VAL A 67 41.90 -16.70 20.47
N SER A 68 41.81 -16.29 21.76
CA SER A 68 42.59 -15.21 22.41
C SER A 68 42.36 -13.74 21.91
N SER A 69 42.68 -12.65 22.61
CA SER A 69 43.45 -12.38 23.85
C SER A 69 42.94 -11.06 24.54
N PRO A 70 43.60 -10.42 25.54
CA PRO A 70 43.55 -10.83 26.95
C PRO A 70 43.33 -9.69 28.01
N LYS A 71 43.10 -10.05 29.30
CA LYS A 71 43.14 -9.20 30.53
C LYS A 71 41.98 -8.15 30.67
N ALA A 72 41.44 -7.79 31.85
CA ALA A 72 41.81 -8.08 33.25
C ALA A 72 40.65 -7.97 34.29
N ASN A 73 40.68 -8.85 35.30
CA ASN A 73 40.47 -8.61 36.75
C ASN A 73 39.10 -8.23 37.41
N LYS A 74 38.90 -8.87 38.60
CA LYS A 74 37.95 -8.60 39.72
C LYS A 74 36.44 -8.83 39.43
N ARG A 75 35.59 -9.55 40.19
CA ARG A 75 35.57 -10.41 41.43
C ARG A 75 34.39 -9.94 42.31
N ILE A 76 33.74 -10.88 43.03
CA ILE A 76 32.73 -10.74 44.12
C ILE A 76 31.29 -11.18 43.76
N LYS A 77 30.76 -12.09 44.60
CA LYS A 77 29.36 -12.48 44.91
C LYS A 77 29.16 -12.19 46.44
N PRO A 78 27.96 -12.21 47.07
CA PRO A 78 26.69 -12.86 46.68
C PRO A 78 25.38 -12.08 47.00
N ASN A 79 24.24 -12.79 46.90
CA ASN A 79 22.89 -12.50 47.44
C ASN A 79 22.88 -12.32 49.00
N PRO A 80 21.80 -11.82 49.69
CA PRO A 80 20.43 -12.38 49.65
C PRO A 80 19.18 -11.50 49.97
N HIS A 81 18.01 -12.17 49.95
CA HIS A 81 16.64 -11.90 50.43
C HIS A 81 16.26 -10.75 51.40
N THR A 82 15.09 -10.12 51.13
CA THR A 82 13.78 -10.11 51.89
C THR A 82 12.69 -9.49 50.95
N GLY A 83 11.36 -9.67 51.04
CA GLY A 83 10.36 -9.51 52.13
C GLY A 83 9.67 -8.11 52.00
N SER A 84 8.35 -7.89 52.04
CA SER A 84 7.15 -8.73 52.31
C SER A 84 5.84 -8.07 51.82
N ASP A 85 4.80 -8.88 51.55
CA ASP A 85 3.32 -8.70 51.65
C ASP A 85 2.60 -7.32 51.67
N ILE A 86 1.39 -7.25 51.08
CA ILE A 86 0.10 -7.08 51.82
C ILE A 86 -1.19 -7.09 50.93
N SER A 87 -2.20 -7.85 51.40
CA SER A 87 -3.68 -7.83 51.16
C SER A 87 -4.33 -7.78 49.76
N SER A 88 -5.02 -8.87 49.41
CA SER A 88 -6.38 -8.89 48.78
C SER A 88 -7.48 -8.66 49.87
N PRO A 89 -8.84 -8.67 49.66
CA PRO A 89 -9.66 -9.57 48.81
C PRO A 89 -10.91 -8.93 48.11
N PRO A 90 -11.74 -9.69 47.35
CA PRO A 90 -12.88 -9.16 46.57
C PRO A 90 -14.29 -9.39 47.21
N ARG A 91 -15.37 -9.07 46.46
CA ARG A 91 -16.78 -9.42 46.75
C ARG A 91 -17.47 -10.14 45.57
N SER A 92 -18.60 -10.80 45.83
CA SER A 92 -19.16 -11.88 45.00
C SER A 92 -20.67 -11.82 44.73
N SER A 93 -21.04 -12.21 43.50
CA SER A 93 -22.23 -12.96 43.04
C SER A 93 -23.60 -12.95 43.77
N THR A 94 -24.66 -12.72 42.99
CA THR A 94 -26.02 -13.35 43.03
C THR A 94 -26.61 -13.27 41.61
N ALA A 95 -27.13 -14.31 40.93
CA ALA A 95 -28.31 -15.16 41.18
C ALA A 95 -29.66 -14.46 40.83
N ALA A 96 -30.67 -15.07 40.17
CA ALA A 96 -30.81 -16.36 39.46
C ALA A 96 -32.14 -16.42 38.64
N ALA A 97 -32.36 -17.52 37.86
CA ALA A 97 -33.62 -17.94 37.19
C ALA A 97 -34.12 -17.06 36.00
N ASP A 98 -35.00 -17.50 35.08
CA ASP A 98 -35.85 -18.72 35.05
C ASP A 98 -36.03 -19.33 33.62
N SER A 99 -36.90 -20.33 33.47
CA SER A 99 -37.17 -21.19 32.28
C SER A 99 -38.70 -21.36 32.07
N PRO A 100 -39.25 -22.23 31.19
CA PRO A 100 -38.68 -23.24 30.27
C PRO A 100 -39.08 -22.95 28.78
N ARG A 101 -39.47 -23.83 27.83
CA ARG A 101 -39.90 -25.24 27.80
C ARG A 101 -39.93 -25.82 26.36
N SER A 102 -40.00 -27.15 26.27
CA SER A 102 -40.63 -27.96 25.17
C SER A 102 -39.85 -28.07 23.85
N THR A 103 -39.90 -29.17 23.07
CA THR A 103 -40.47 -30.53 23.31
C THR A 103 -39.82 -31.58 22.39
N SER A 104 -39.82 -32.87 22.82
CA SER A 104 -39.73 -34.12 22.02
C SER A 104 -38.51 -34.36 21.11
N SER A 105 -37.96 -35.58 20.95
CA SER A 105 -38.12 -36.86 21.68
C SER A 105 -37.13 -37.92 21.15
N SER A 106 -36.59 -38.80 22.03
CA SER A 106 -36.16 -40.21 21.79
C SER A 106 -35.26 -40.61 20.57
N SER A 107 -34.32 -41.57 20.64
CA SER A 107 -33.62 -42.30 21.72
C SER A 107 -32.67 -43.37 21.11
N ILE A 108 -31.73 -43.91 21.91
CA ILE A 108 -30.97 -45.18 21.73
C ILE A 108 -29.63 -45.13 20.94
N ALA A 109 -28.65 -45.86 21.50
CA ALA A 109 -27.38 -46.36 20.99
C ALA A 109 -26.28 -45.35 20.56
N ALA A 110 -25.13 -45.45 21.25
CA ALA A 110 -23.87 -44.83 20.89
C ALA A 110 -22.76 -45.89 20.80
N HIS A 111 -21.70 -45.62 20.04
CA HIS A 111 -20.37 -46.19 20.26
C HIS A 111 -19.29 -45.22 19.75
N LEU A 112 -18.33 -44.88 20.61
CA LEU A 112 -17.11 -44.13 20.28
C LEU A 112 -15.89 -45.08 20.29
N PRO A 113 -14.80 -44.74 19.58
CA PRO A 113 -13.66 -45.64 19.37
C PRO A 113 -12.73 -45.77 20.60
N PRO A 114 -11.97 -46.88 20.75
CA PRO A 114 -11.36 -47.24 22.03
C PRO A 114 -9.83 -47.05 22.09
N GLU A 115 -9.34 -45.80 22.20
CA GLU A 115 -7.92 -45.53 22.52
C GLU A 115 -7.74 -44.60 23.73
N LYS A 116 -8.07 -45.11 24.92
CA LYS A 116 -7.55 -44.63 26.23
C LYS A 116 -7.95 -45.59 27.36
N MET A 117 -7.19 -46.67 27.52
CA MET A 117 -7.24 -47.51 28.71
C MET A 117 -5.84 -47.79 29.24
N TYR A 118 -5.60 -47.38 30.49
CA TYR A 118 -4.43 -47.65 31.33
C TYR A 118 -3.08 -47.04 30.92
N SER A 119 -2.78 -45.89 31.52
CA SER A 119 -1.45 -45.66 32.12
C SER A 119 -1.51 -45.98 33.62
N PHE A 120 -0.47 -46.61 34.17
CA PHE A 120 -0.20 -46.63 35.62
C PHE A 120 1.17 -45.99 35.89
N PRO A 121 1.38 -45.31 37.05
CA PRO A 121 2.56 -44.50 37.27
C PRO A 121 3.78 -45.30 37.74
N SER A 122 4.95 -44.99 37.19
CA SER A 122 6.24 -45.51 37.66
C SER A 122 6.68 -44.89 38.98
N LYS A 123 7.44 -45.65 39.79
CA LYS A 123 8.22 -45.12 40.91
C LYS A 123 9.72 -45.33 40.66
N LYS A 124 10.51 -44.30 40.94
CA LYS A 124 11.98 -44.19 40.81
C LYS A 124 12.72 -45.28 41.64
N GLN A 125 14.03 -45.54 41.50
CA GLN A 125 15.14 -44.70 40.98
C GLN A 125 16.40 -45.53 40.62
N GLN A 126 17.47 -44.83 40.21
CA GLN A 126 18.90 -45.25 40.15
C GLN A 126 19.36 -46.11 38.95
N ASP A 127 20.57 -45.91 38.39
CA ASP A 127 21.42 -44.70 38.37
C ASP A 127 22.38 -44.75 37.15
N GLY A 128 23.33 -43.82 37.03
CA GLY A 128 24.35 -43.78 35.97
C GLY A 128 25.27 -45.03 35.88
N SER A 129 26.18 -45.16 34.91
CA SER A 129 26.59 -44.28 33.80
C SER A 129 27.76 -44.94 33.02
N ASN A 130 28.09 -44.42 31.84
CA ASN A 130 29.39 -44.50 31.14
C ASN A 130 29.81 -45.75 30.30
N VAL A 131 29.89 -45.51 28.97
CA VAL A 131 31.11 -45.65 28.13
C VAL A 131 31.50 -47.03 27.53
N ILE A 132 31.26 -47.18 26.20
CA ILE A 132 32.24 -47.47 25.09
C ILE A 132 33.15 -48.74 25.21
N ASP A 133 33.34 -49.62 24.21
CA ASP A 133 32.87 -49.70 22.80
C ASP A 133 32.86 -51.12 22.18
N LEU A 134 32.39 -51.21 20.94
CA LEU A 134 32.77 -52.12 19.83
C LEU A 134 33.74 -53.32 20.10
N THR A 135 33.21 -54.55 19.96
CA THR A 135 33.59 -55.62 18.98
C THR A 135 33.51 -57.07 19.53
N GLY A 136 33.27 -58.06 18.66
CA GLY A 136 33.92 -59.38 18.76
C GLY A 136 33.22 -60.60 19.42
N LYS A 137 32.32 -61.27 18.68
CA LYS A 137 32.17 -62.76 18.56
C LYS A 137 32.24 -63.73 19.79
N THR A 138 31.17 -64.53 19.92
CA THR A 138 31.13 -65.98 20.33
C THR A 138 31.17 -66.32 21.87
N PRO A 139 31.22 -67.59 22.35
CA PRO A 139 30.02 -68.23 22.95
C PRO A 139 30.17 -68.94 24.36
N SER A 140 29.03 -69.37 24.94
CA SER A 140 28.74 -70.54 25.85
C SER A 140 29.89 -71.21 26.65
N PRO A 141 29.75 -71.58 27.98
CA PRO A 141 28.72 -72.55 28.45
C PRO A 141 28.28 -72.65 29.96
N SER A 142 27.23 -73.46 30.22
CA SER A 142 26.92 -74.35 31.38
C SER A 142 26.90 -73.87 32.86
N PRO A 143 25.96 -74.41 33.68
CA PRO A 143 26.32 -75.38 34.75
C PRO A 143 25.31 -76.57 34.97
N PRO A 144 25.59 -77.58 35.83
CA PRO A 144 24.90 -78.89 35.83
C PRO A 144 24.03 -79.29 37.06
N ALA A 145 23.47 -80.53 36.97
CA ALA A 145 22.63 -81.36 37.87
C ALA A 145 23.01 -81.44 39.40
N ARG A 146 22.28 -82.10 40.33
CA ARG A 146 21.46 -83.36 40.38
C ARG A 146 20.63 -83.39 41.73
N ASN A 147 19.91 -84.38 42.30
CA ASN A 147 19.56 -85.82 42.08
C ASN A 147 18.35 -86.27 42.98
N GLY A 148 17.68 -87.41 42.70
CA GLY A 148 16.81 -88.19 43.66
C GLY A 148 15.32 -87.76 43.85
N VAL A 149 14.46 -88.44 44.66
CA VAL A 149 14.54 -89.81 45.26
C VAL A 149 13.15 -90.40 45.69
N ILE A 150 12.89 -91.66 45.31
CA ILE A 150 12.10 -92.82 45.86
C ILE A 150 10.83 -92.68 46.78
N ALA A 151 9.65 -92.92 46.15
CA ALA A 151 8.52 -93.86 46.43
C ALA A 151 7.92 -94.24 47.83
N ALA A 152 6.57 -94.35 47.89
CA ALA A 152 5.83 -95.51 48.48
C ALA A 152 4.37 -95.68 47.93
N ARG A 153 3.76 -96.85 48.18
CA ARG A 153 2.52 -97.44 47.58
C ARG A 153 1.14 -96.94 48.09
N SER A 154 0.12 -97.03 47.21
CA SER A 154 -1.29 -97.57 47.36
C SER A 154 -2.18 -97.17 48.58
N ASN A 155 -3.51 -97.07 48.52
CA ASN A 155 -4.52 -97.69 47.63
C ASN A 155 -5.89 -96.93 47.63
N ASN A 156 -6.80 -97.33 46.74
CA ASN A 156 -8.28 -97.18 46.78
C ASN A 156 -9.02 -95.83 46.55
N SER A 157 -9.96 -95.90 45.59
CA SER A 157 -11.31 -95.30 45.52
C SER A 157 -11.59 -93.78 45.49
N SER A 158 -12.34 -93.40 44.43
CA SER A 158 -13.44 -92.41 44.35
C SER A 158 -13.20 -90.89 44.56
N TYR A 159 -13.74 -90.14 43.59
CA TYR A 159 -13.95 -88.68 43.53
C TYR A 159 -12.75 -87.73 43.31
N ARG A 160 -13.08 -86.58 42.71
CA ARG A 160 -12.23 -85.44 42.26
C ARG A 160 -11.80 -84.56 43.47
N PRO A 161 -10.75 -83.70 43.42
CA PRO A 161 -10.55 -82.73 42.33
C PRO A 161 -9.12 -82.19 42.03
N ASN A 162 -9.10 -81.18 41.14
CA ASN A 162 -8.14 -80.08 40.96
C ASN A 162 -6.66 -80.34 40.61
N PHE A 163 -6.39 -80.15 39.31
CA PHE A 163 -5.31 -79.37 38.71
C PHE A 163 -4.38 -78.59 39.66
N ASN A 164 -3.05 -78.76 39.49
CA ASN A 164 -2.01 -78.11 40.29
C ASN A 164 -0.99 -77.42 39.34
N PRO A 165 -0.63 -76.12 39.49
CA PRO A 165 -0.05 -75.34 38.39
C PRO A 165 1.40 -75.68 38.00
N ASN A 166 2.18 -76.30 38.88
CA ASN A 166 3.63 -76.48 38.72
C ASN A 166 4.03 -77.68 37.84
N THR A 167 3.15 -78.16 36.96
CA THR A 167 3.52 -79.08 35.88
C THR A 167 3.52 -78.33 34.55
N GLY A 168 4.69 -78.23 33.93
CA GLY A 168 4.82 -77.72 32.55
C GLY A 168 3.98 -78.55 31.57
N ALA A 169 3.70 -77.97 30.39
CA ALA A 169 2.78 -78.52 29.41
C ALA A 169 2.95 -80.04 29.19
N LYS A 170 1.87 -80.81 29.44
CA LYS A 170 1.87 -82.27 29.35
C LYS A 170 2.29 -82.73 27.95
N GLN A 171 3.49 -83.31 27.83
CA GLN A 171 3.98 -83.84 26.57
C GLN A 171 3.14 -85.05 26.13
N LEU A 172 2.33 -84.86 25.09
CA LEU A 172 1.52 -85.92 24.48
C LEU A 172 2.39 -86.76 23.53
N VAL A 173 2.89 -87.88 24.02
CA VAL A 173 3.67 -88.83 23.20
C VAL A 173 2.71 -89.70 22.38
N VAL A 174 2.62 -89.43 21.07
CA VAL A 174 1.85 -90.23 20.12
C VAL A 174 2.49 -91.62 19.99
N LYS A 175 1.82 -92.65 20.51
CA LYS A 175 2.23 -94.05 20.32
C LYS A 175 2.19 -94.40 18.82
N ASN A 176 3.19 -95.15 18.36
CA ASN A 176 3.34 -95.59 16.96
C ASN A 176 3.48 -94.46 15.91
N LEU A 177 3.95 -93.26 16.32
CA LEU A 177 4.31 -92.20 15.38
C LEU A 177 5.43 -92.65 14.43
N ARG A 178 5.12 -92.82 13.14
CA ARG A 178 6.11 -93.06 12.09
C ARG A 178 6.98 -91.81 11.92
N LYS A 179 8.27 -91.90 12.27
CA LYS A 179 9.21 -90.77 12.20
C LYS A 179 9.71 -90.45 10.79
N THR A 180 9.64 -91.40 9.87
CA THR A 180 9.94 -91.17 8.46
C THR A 180 8.71 -90.56 7.76
N PRO A 181 8.84 -89.40 7.09
CA PRO A 181 7.80 -88.92 6.17
C PRO A 181 7.66 -89.91 5.01
N ARG A 182 6.50 -89.89 4.33
CA ARG A 182 6.18 -90.84 3.24
C ARG A 182 6.85 -90.47 1.89
N THR A 183 7.60 -89.37 1.87
CA THR A 183 8.30 -88.76 0.74
C THR A 183 9.47 -87.96 1.32
N ASP A 184 10.62 -87.87 0.64
CA ASP A 184 11.71 -86.98 1.09
C ASP A 184 11.26 -85.51 0.96
N PRO A 185 11.37 -84.66 2.00
CA PRO A 185 11.13 -83.23 1.90
C PRO A 185 11.88 -82.54 0.75
N LYS A 186 13.08 -83.01 0.37
CA LYS A 186 13.85 -82.47 -0.75
C LYS A 186 13.28 -82.86 -2.12
N GLU A 187 12.81 -84.08 -2.28
CA GLU A 187 12.12 -84.52 -3.50
C GLU A 187 10.80 -83.76 -3.68
N TYR A 188 10.02 -83.64 -2.59
CA TYR A 188 8.78 -82.86 -2.57
C TYR A 188 9.04 -81.37 -2.87
N PHE A 189 10.09 -80.78 -2.27
CA PHE A 189 10.49 -79.40 -2.56
C PHE A 189 10.89 -79.20 -4.02
N ASN A 190 11.65 -80.13 -4.62
CA ASN A 190 12.02 -80.03 -6.03
C ASN A 190 10.82 -80.24 -6.98
N GLN A 191 9.88 -81.12 -6.65
CA GLN A 191 8.63 -81.31 -7.40
C GLN A 191 7.74 -80.06 -7.34
N VAL A 192 7.52 -79.50 -6.14
CA VAL A 192 6.76 -78.26 -5.96
C VAL A 192 7.48 -77.08 -6.61
N TRP A 193 8.82 -77.00 -6.54
CA TRP A 193 9.59 -75.98 -7.25
C TRP A 193 9.44 -76.08 -8.77
N ALA A 194 9.40 -77.28 -9.36
CA ALA A 194 9.18 -77.44 -10.80
C ALA A 194 7.81 -76.89 -11.24
N TRP A 195 6.75 -77.14 -10.48
CA TRP A 195 5.42 -76.56 -10.74
C TRP A 195 5.40 -75.03 -10.55
N LEU A 196 6.14 -74.51 -9.56
CA LEU A 196 6.25 -73.07 -9.33
C LEU A 196 7.09 -72.37 -10.42
N ASP A 197 8.15 -73.00 -10.94
CA ASP A 197 8.98 -72.47 -12.02
C ASP A 197 8.24 -72.49 -13.38
N GLU A 198 7.44 -73.52 -13.65
CA GLU A 198 6.54 -73.52 -14.83
C GLU A 198 5.47 -72.43 -14.70
N ALA A 199 4.87 -72.26 -13.52
CA ALA A 199 3.90 -71.19 -13.28
C ALA A 199 4.53 -69.79 -13.40
N LEU A 200 5.74 -69.58 -12.87
CA LEU A 200 6.51 -68.35 -13.03
C LEU A 200 6.85 -68.10 -14.50
N ALA A 201 7.27 -69.12 -15.26
CA ALA A 201 7.53 -69.00 -16.69
C ALA A 201 6.27 -68.61 -17.49
N LYS A 202 5.08 -69.13 -17.14
CA LYS A 202 3.80 -68.72 -17.77
C LYS A 202 3.43 -67.28 -17.42
N ILE A 203 3.58 -66.86 -16.16
CA ILE A 203 3.37 -65.48 -15.70
C ILE A 203 4.30 -64.52 -16.45
N PHE A 204 5.60 -64.80 -16.48
CA PHE A 204 6.61 -63.95 -17.14
C PHE A 204 6.45 -63.89 -18.67
N ALA A 205 5.87 -64.93 -19.28
CA ALA A 205 5.47 -64.95 -20.69
C ALA A 205 4.09 -64.33 -20.97
N GLY A 206 3.39 -63.77 -19.96
CA GLY A 206 2.07 -63.16 -20.11
C GLY A 206 0.95 -64.13 -20.50
N LYS A 207 1.09 -65.42 -20.19
CA LYS A 207 0.11 -66.47 -20.54
C LYS A 207 -0.82 -66.77 -19.37
N GLU A 208 -2.03 -67.24 -19.68
CA GLU A 208 -2.97 -67.72 -18.67
C GLU A 208 -2.40 -68.93 -17.91
N ILE A 209 -2.83 -69.09 -16.67
CA ILE A 209 -2.29 -70.09 -15.74
C ILE A 209 -3.23 -71.30 -15.75
N ASP A 210 -2.83 -72.37 -16.45
CA ASP A 210 -3.59 -73.64 -16.54
C ASP A 210 -3.75 -74.39 -15.19
N PHE A 211 -3.16 -73.85 -14.12
CA PHE A 211 -3.06 -74.48 -12.81
C PHE A 211 -3.90 -73.78 -11.76
N SER A 212 -4.50 -74.53 -10.84
CA SER A 212 -5.15 -73.96 -9.67
C SER A 212 -4.14 -73.21 -8.79
N LEU A 213 -4.34 -71.90 -8.64
CA LEU A 213 -3.57 -71.03 -7.74
C LEU A 213 -3.58 -71.55 -6.29
N GLU A 214 -4.66 -72.23 -5.87
CA GLU A 214 -4.75 -72.82 -4.54
C GLU A 214 -3.78 -74.00 -4.37
N THR A 215 -3.59 -74.83 -5.41
CA THR A 215 -2.62 -75.93 -5.38
C THR A 215 -1.19 -75.40 -5.26
N LEU A 216 -0.86 -74.34 -5.99
CA LEU A 216 0.45 -73.67 -5.92
C LEU A 216 0.67 -73.02 -4.54
N TYR A 217 -0.33 -72.30 -4.02
CA TYR A 217 -0.29 -71.70 -2.68
C TYR A 217 -0.11 -72.75 -1.57
N ARG A 218 -0.89 -73.85 -1.59
CA ARG A 218 -0.75 -74.97 -0.64
C ARG A 218 0.62 -75.65 -0.78
N GLY A 219 1.20 -75.70 -1.97
CA GLY A 219 2.58 -76.13 -2.21
C GLY A 219 3.60 -75.25 -1.47
N VAL A 220 3.51 -73.93 -1.64
CA VAL A 220 4.34 -72.94 -0.93
C VAL A 220 4.17 -73.06 0.59
N GLU A 221 2.93 -73.13 1.08
CA GLU A 221 2.62 -73.31 2.51
C GLU A 221 3.29 -74.56 3.10
N ASN A 222 3.19 -75.71 2.42
CA ASN A 222 3.79 -76.96 2.87
C ASN A 222 5.33 -76.89 2.86
N VAL A 223 5.94 -76.32 1.81
CA VAL A 223 7.39 -76.11 1.73
C VAL A 223 7.91 -75.17 2.83
N CYS A 224 7.19 -74.09 3.12
CA CYS A 224 7.51 -73.18 4.22
C CYS A 224 7.40 -73.89 5.59
N ARG A 225 6.36 -74.71 5.80
CA ARG A 225 6.18 -75.52 7.02
C ARG A 225 7.23 -76.61 7.20
N GLN A 226 7.85 -77.10 6.11
CA GLN A 226 8.97 -78.03 6.14
C GLN A 226 10.32 -77.35 6.44
N GLY A 227 10.36 -76.02 6.60
CA GLY A 227 11.58 -75.27 6.92
C GLY A 227 12.41 -74.82 5.72
N HIS A 228 12.01 -75.14 4.49
CA HIS A 228 12.71 -74.75 3.24
C HIS A 228 12.36 -73.32 2.75
N ALA A 229 11.69 -72.51 3.58
CA ALA A 229 11.38 -71.11 3.29
C ALA A 229 12.57 -70.23 2.81
N PRO A 230 13.78 -70.26 3.43
CA PRO A 230 14.92 -69.48 2.93
C PRO A 230 15.39 -69.91 1.53
N GLU A 231 15.37 -71.22 1.26
CA GLU A 231 15.78 -71.78 -0.03
C GLU A 231 14.77 -71.43 -1.14
N LEU A 232 13.47 -71.49 -0.81
CA LEU A 232 12.39 -71.06 -1.70
C LEU A 232 12.49 -69.56 -2.04
N ALA A 233 12.73 -68.72 -1.03
CA ALA A 233 12.89 -67.28 -1.22
C ALA A 233 14.11 -66.95 -2.10
N ALA A 234 15.25 -67.62 -1.89
CA ALA A 234 16.45 -67.43 -2.71
C ALA A 234 16.25 -67.87 -4.17
N LYS A 235 15.59 -69.02 -4.41
CA LYS A 235 15.25 -69.48 -5.76
C LYS A 235 14.28 -68.52 -6.46
N LEU A 236 13.25 -68.04 -5.77
CA LEU A 236 12.30 -67.04 -6.30
C LEU A 236 13.00 -65.72 -6.66
N HIS A 237 13.83 -65.18 -5.76
CA HIS A 237 14.56 -63.94 -5.98
C HIS A 237 15.45 -64.03 -7.23
N LYS A 238 16.27 -65.08 -7.34
CA LYS A 238 17.13 -65.32 -8.50
C LYS A 238 16.35 -65.49 -9.81
N ARG A 239 15.14 -66.07 -9.74
CA ARG A 239 14.28 -66.24 -10.93
C ARG A 239 13.65 -64.93 -11.40
N CYS A 240 13.30 -64.05 -10.46
CA CYS A 240 12.88 -62.67 -10.73
C CYS A 240 14.02 -61.82 -11.30
N GLU A 241 15.19 -61.86 -10.67
CA GLU A 241 16.44 -61.20 -11.09
C GLU A 241 16.78 -61.53 -12.55
N ALA A 242 16.85 -62.83 -12.89
CA ALA A 242 17.17 -63.29 -14.24
C ALA A 242 16.17 -62.81 -15.32
N TYR A 243 14.88 -62.68 -14.99
CA TYR A 243 13.86 -62.14 -15.92
C TYR A 243 14.05 -60.63 -16.15
N VAL A 244 14.31 -59.87 -15.08
CA VAL A 244 14.54 -58.42 -15.19
C VAL A 244 15.82 -58.12 -15.96
N GLU A 245 16.88 -58.92 -15.78
CA GLU A 245 18.15 -58.77 -16.51
C GLU A 245 18.09 -59.27 -17.96
N THR A 246 17.46 -60.42 -18.23
CA THR A 246 17.52 -61.04 -19.57
C THR A 246 16.44 -60.50 -20.52
N ASP A 247 15.18 -60.43 -20.05
CA ASP A 247 14.04 -60.16 -20.93
C ASP A 247 13.63 -58.68 -20.90
N LEU A 248 13.58 -58.05 -19.72
CA LEU A 248 13.22 -56.64 -19.60
C LEU A 248 14.38 -55.70 -19.99
N LYS A 249 15.55 -55.82 -19.33
CA LYS A 249 16.69 -54.90 -19.56
C LYS A 249 17.21 -54.96 -20.99
N LYS A 250 17.33 -56.14 -21.59
CA LYS A 250 17.82 -56.27 -22.98
C LYS A 250 16.88 -55.59 -23.99
N GLY A 251 15.57 -55.82 -23.88
CA GLY A 251 14.56 -55.18 -24.75
C GLY A 251 14.40 -53.66 -24.55
N LEU A 252 14.97 -53.11 -23.47
CA LEU A 252 15.10 -51.67 -23.23
C LEU A 252 16.43 -51.12 -23.79
N LEU A 253 17.53 -51.84 -23.66
CA LEU A 253 18.82 -51.49 -24.26
C LEU A 253 18.74 -51.43 -25.80
N GLU A 254 18.04 -52.38 -26.44
CA GLU A 254 17.78 -52.36 -27.89
C GLU A 254 16.95 -51.15 -28.35
N LYS A 255 16.31 -50.42 -27.42
CA LYS A 255 15.56 -49.18 -27.68
C LYS A 255 16.29 -47.92 -27.20
N ALA A 256 17.45 -48.05 -26.54
CA ALA A 256 18.13 -46.93 -25.90
C ALA A 256 18.56 -45.84 -26.90
N ASP A 257 18.79 -46.18 -28.17
CA ASP A 257 19.18 -45.22 -29.22
C ASP A 257 18.03 -44.37 -29.77
N GLN A 258 16.80 -44.56 -29.26
CA GLN A 258 15.64 -43.72 -29.58
C GLN A 258 15.63 -42.44 -28.74
N LYS A 259 14.67 -41.54 -28.99
CA LYS A 259 14.52 -40.29 -28.23
C LYS A 259 14.25 -40.58 -26.75
N ASN A 260 14.72 -39.72 -25.85
CA ASN A 260 14.58 -39.87 -24.40
C ASN A 260 13.13 -40.17 -23.95
N VAL A 261 12.14 -39.48 -24.54
CA VAL A 261 10.71 -39.68 -24.23
C VAL A 261 10.20 -41.06 -24.66
N ASP A 262 10.73 -41.61 -25.76
CA ASP A 262 10.34 -42.94 -26.25
C ASP A 262 11.03 -44.06 -25.45
N VAL A 263 12.25 -43.81 -24.97
CA VAL A 263 12.92 -44.65 -23.95
C VAL A 263 12.12 -44.63 -22.64
N LEU A 264 11.66 -43.46 -22.16
CA LEU A 264 10.80 -43.33 -20.98
C LEU A 264 9.49 -44.13 -21.16
N ARG A 265 8.81 -44.02 -22.31
CA ARG A 265 7.61 -44.83 -22.63
C ARG A 265 7.90 -46.33 -22.63
N ALA A 266 9.05 -46.75 -23.15
CA ALA A 266 9.46 -48.15 -23.13
C ALA A 266 9.69 -48.66 -21.70
N VAL A 267 10.39 -47.90 -20.85
CA VAL A 267 10.62 -48.23 -19.44
C VAL A 267 9.30 -48.25 -18.66
N LEU A 268 8.37 -47.33 -18.91
CA LEU A 268 7.04 -47.33 -18.29
C LEU A 268 6.19 -48.53 -18.72
N SER A 269 6.26 -48.94 -20.00
CA SER A 269 5.61 -50.17 -20.46
C SER A 269 6.20 -51.41 -19.78
N ALA A 270 7.52 -51.46 -19.59
CA ALA A 270 8.20 -52.52 -18.86
C ALA A 270 7.80 -52.52 -17.37
N TRP A 271 7.70 -51.35 -16.73
CA TRP A 271 7.26 -51.19 -15.34
C TRP A 271 5.80 -51.65 -15.14
N ARG A 272 4.87 -51.20 -16.00
CA ARG A 272 3.46 -51.67 -15.97
C ARG A 272 3.38 -53.19 -16.09
N THR A 273 4.16 -53.80 -16.99
CA THR A 273 4.22 -55.26 -17.18
C THR A 273 4.80 -55.97 -15.95
N TRP A 274 5.89 -55.46 -15.39
CA TRP A 274 6.52 -56.00 -14.18
C TRP A 274 5.57 -55.97 -12.98
N THR A 275 4.93 -54.82 -12.73
CA THR A 275 3.97 -54.62 -11.64
C THR A 275 2.70 -55.46 -11.81
N ALA A 276 2.22 -55.67 -13.05
CA ALA A 276 1.16 -56.63 -13.34
C ALA A 276 1.57 -58.06 -12.96
N ASN A 277 2.79 -58.48 -13.32
CA ASN A 277 3.33 -59.81 -13.00
C ASN A 277 3.55 -60.03 -11.49
N GLN A 278 3.79 -58.98 -10.70
CA GLN A 278 3.91 -59.10 -9.24
C GLN A 278 2.60 -59.51 -8.55
N LYS A 279 1.43 -59.21 -9.13
CA LYS A 279 0.13 -59.54 -8.54
C LYS A 279 -0.12 -61.06 -8.41
N PRO A 280 0.00 -61.91 -9.45
CA PRO A 280 -0.11 -63.36 -9.31
C PRO A 280 1.05 -63.98 -8.53
N ILE A 281 2.27 -63.44 -8.62
CA ILE A 281 3.40 -63.89 -7.78
C ILE A 281 3.06 -63.71 -6.31
N ARG A 282 2.55 -62.53 -5.90
CA ARG A 282 2.15 -62.28 -4.51
C ARG A 282 0.99 -63.16 -4.06
N TRP A 283 0.07 -63.55 -4.95
CA TRP A 283 -0.99 -64.51 -4.62
C TRP A 283 -0.42 -65.91 -4.33
N ILE A 284 0.42 -66.45 -5.21
CA ILE A 284 1.03 -67.77 -5.06
C ILE A 284 1.93 -67.82 -3.80
N PHE A 285 2.77 -66.81 -3.62
CA PHE A 285 3.76 -66.76 -2.53
C PHE A 285 3.27 -66.03 -1.26
N CYS A 286 1.96 -65.78 -1.12
CA CYS A 286 1.38 -65.03 0.01
C CYS A 286 1.72 -65.62 1.39
N TYR A 287 1.86 -66.96 1.50
CA TYR A 287 2.29 -67.59 2.74
C TYR A 287 3.76 -67.25 3.07
N LEU A 288 4.66 -67.28 2.08
CA LEU A 288 6.09 -66.95 2.25
C LEU A 288 6.29 -65.46 2.62
N ASP A 289 5.54 -64.56 1.98
CA ASP A 289 5.50 -63.11 2.27
C ASP A 289 5.19 -62.89 3.77
N ARG A 290 4.11 -63.51 4.26
CA ARG A 290 3.61 -63.34 5.64
C ARG A 290 4.36 -64.15 6.71
N SER A 291 4.83 -65.35 6.40
CA SER A 291 5.39 -66.26 7.41
C SER A 291 6.90 -66.12 7.62
N TYR A 292 7.63 -65.63 6.62
CA TYR A 292 9.09 -65.62 6.61
C TYR A 292 9.66 -64.24 6.27
N LEU A 293 9.26 -63.63 5.15
CA LEU A 293 9.83 -62.34 4.72
C LEU A 293 9.44 -61.20 5.68
N LEU A 294 8.17 -61.16 6.10
CA LEU A 294 7.68 -60.19 7.10
C LEU A 294 8.43 -60.27 8.44
N GLN A 295 8.87 -61.46 8.86
CA GLN A 295 9.70 -61.62 10.07
C GLN A 295 11.12 -61.04 9.92
N GLN A 296 11.55 -60.78 8.69
CA GLN A 296 12.83 -60.15 8.33
C GLN A 296 12.68 -58.67 7.95
N GLY A 297 11.48 -58.09 8.10
CA GLY A 297 11.21 -56.69 7.75
C GLY A 297 11.26 -56.40 6.25
N ARG A 298 10.95 -57.39 5.40
CA ARG A 298 10.93 -57.26 3.93
C ARG A 298 9.62 -57.85 3.38
N THR A 299 9.11 -57.31 2.28
CA THR A 299 8.02 -57.94 1.51
C THR A 299 8.51 -58.34 0.11
N LEU A 300 7.75 -59.18 -0.58
CA LEU A 300 7.96 -59.47 -2.00
C LEU A 300 7.91 -58.21 -2.88
N GLN A 301 7.09 -57.23 -2.50
CA GLN A 301 6.92 -55.97 -3.24
C GLN A 301 8.18 -55.11 -3.16
N ASP A 302 8.75 -54.93 -1.97
CA ASP A 302 10.00 -54.16 -1.78
C ASP A 302 11.16 -54.80 -2.55
N GLN A 303 11.22 -56.14 -2.58
CA GLN A 303 12.24 -56.86 -3.34
C GLN A 303 12.05 -56.70 -4.86
N ALA A 304 10.82 -56.78 -5.36
CA ALA A 304 10.53 -56.58 -6.78
C ALA A 304 10.79 -55.14 -7.26
N PHE A 305 10.53 -54.15 -6.38
CA PHE A 305 10.82 -52.75 -6.65
C PHE A 305 12.34 -52.50 -6.61
N THR A 306 13.05 -53.07 -5.63
CA THR A 306 14.53 -53.00 -5.53
C THR A 306 15.21 -53.63 -6.76
N LEU A 307 14.75 -54.81 -7.22
CA LEU A 307 15.29 -55.45 -8.42
C LEU A 307 15.12 -54.57 -9.67
N PHE A 308 13.93 -54.01 -9.90
CA PHE A 308 13.70 -53.14 -11.05
C PHE A 308 14.52 -51.86 -10.98
N ARG A 309 14.57 -51.21 -9.80
CA ARG A 309 15.41 -50.05 -9.52
C ARG A 309 16.87 -50.31 -9.92
N THR A 310 17.52 -51.31 -9.33
CA THR A 310 18.97 -51.50 -9.48
C THR A 310 19.37 -52.10 -10.82
N ILE A 311 18.54 -52.96 -11.43
CA ILE A 311 18.87 -53.59 -12.73
C ILE A 311 18.55 -52.67 -13.92
N VAL A 312 17.46 -51.89 -13.85
CA VAL A 312 16.93 -51.11 -14.98
C VAL A 312 17.13 -49.60 -14.82
N CYS A 313 16.86 -49.04 -13.63
CA CYS A 313 16.81 -47.57 -13.46
C CYS A 313 18.10 -46.95 -12.89
N GLU A 314 18.96 -47.74 -12.25
CA GLU A 314 20.30 -47.30 -11.82
C GLU A 314 21.38 -47.57 -12.91
N ASP A 315 21.02 -48.26 -13.99
CA ASP A 315 21.87 -48.55 -15.15
C ASP A 315 22.41 -47.28 -15.85
N GLU A 316 23.70 -47.26 -16.19
CA GLU A 316 24.36 -46.05 -16.70
C GLU A 316 23.87 -45.59 -18.08
N ALA A 317 23.35 -46.48 -18.92
CA ALA A 317 22.85 -46.12 -20.26
C ALA A 317 21.39 -45.65 -20.21
N LEU A 318 20.56 -46.30 -19.38
CA LEU A 318 19.12 -46.00 -19.28
C LEU A 318 18.81 -44.84 -18.33
N ARG A 319 19.47 -44.76 -17.17
CA ARG A 319 19.23 -43.73 -16.14
C ARG A 319 19.26 -42.28 -16.66
N PRO A 320 20.28 -41.81 -17.41
CA PRO A 320 20.29 -40.42 -17.88
C PRO A 320 19.18 -40.15 -18.90
N LYS A 321 18.87 -41.10 -19.79
CA LYS A 321 17.81 -40.95 -20.80
C LYS A 321 16.41 -40.98 -20.16
N LEU A 322 16.22 -41.78 -19.10
CA LEU A 322 14.99 -41.86 -18.32
C LEU A 322 14.66 -40.54 -17.61
N VAL A 323 15.65 -39.97 -16.91
CA VAL A 323 15.49 -38.68 -16.22
C VAL A 323 15.36 -37.53 -17.23
N ALA A 324 16.19 -37.52 -18.28
CA ALA A 324 16.10 -36.52 -19.34
C ALA A 324 14.72 -36.55 -20.01
N GLY A 325 14.18 -37.72 -20.38
CA GLY A 325 12.88 -37.84 -21.04
C GLY A 325 11.71 -37.30 -20.20
N ALA A 326 11.80 -37.38 -18.86
CA ALA A 326 10.82 -36.76 -17.97
C ALA A 326 10.99 -35.23 -17.89
N CYS A 327 12.22 -34.71 -17.92
CA CYS A 327 12.48 -33.28 -18.00
C CYS A 327 12.13 -32.68 -19.38
N ASP A 328 12.36 -33.43 -20.47
CA ASP A 328 12.07 -33.03 -21.85
C ASP A 328 10.54 -32.81 -22.03
N LEU A 329 9.70 -33.66 -21.42
CA LEU A 329 8.25 -33.47 -21.38
C LEU A 329 7.87 -32.15 -20.69
N VAL A 330 8.46 -31.83 -19.53
CA VAL A 330 8.25 -30.53 -18.86
C VAL A 330 8.75 -29.36 -19.71
N GLN A 331 9.80 -29.57 -20.51
CA GLN A 331 10.34 -28.53 -21.38
C GLN A 331 9.46 -28.29 -22.62
N MET A 332 8.76 -29.31 -23.13
CA MET A 332 7.73 -29.17 -24.19
C MET A 332 6.51 -28.37 -23.71
N ASP A 333 6.02 -28.66 -22.50
CA ASP A 333 4.94 -27.87 -21.85
C ASP A 333 5.35 -26.41 -21.60
N ARG A 334 6.67 -26.15 -21.45
CA ARG A 334 7.25 -24.80 -21.35
C ARG A 334 7.47 -24.09 -22.70
N SER A 335 7.60 -24.81 -23.83
CA SER A 335 7.55 -24.21 -25.17
C SER A 335 6.12 -23.98 -25.66
N GLY A 336 5.12 -24.58 -25.02
CA GLY A 336 3.70 -24.47 -25.38
C GLY A 336 3.18 -25.61 -26.26
N ASP A 337 3.94 -26.70 -26.38
CA ASP A 337 3.51 -27.94 -27.01
C ASP A 337 2.64 -28.78 -26.05
N GLU A 338 1.76 -29.64 -26.57
CA GLU A 338 0.89 -30.46 -25.73
C GLU A 338 1.66 -31.49 -24.89
N LEU A 339 1.56 -31.38 -23.56
CA LEU A 339 2.14 -32.34 -22.63
C LEU A 339 1.38 -33.68 -22.64
N ASP A 340 2.12 -34.77 -22.81
CA ASP A 340 1.65 -36.14 -22.55
C ASP A 340 1.46 -36.37 -21.03
N GLN A 341 0.35 -35.84 -20.50
CA GLN A 341 0.01 -35.85 -19.06
C GLN A 341 -0.04 -37.26 -18.47
N GLY A 342 -0.39 -38.27 -19.28
CA GLY A 342 -0.43 -39.67 -18.87
C GLY A 342 0.96 -40.25 -18.67
N THR A 343 1.83 -40.13 -19.68
CA THR A 343 3.23 -40.59 -19.58
C THR A 343 3.98 -39.87 -18.46
N PHE A 344 3.77 -38.57 -18.26
CA PHE A 344 4.43 -37.83 -17.18
C PHE A 344 3.91 -38.24 -15.78
N ARG A 345 2.58 -38.39 -15.59
CA ARG A 345 2.01 -38.85 -14.31
C ARG A 345 2.52 -40.23 -13.91
N ASP A 346 2.59 -41.16 -14.85
CA ASP A 346 3.11 -42.51 -14.62
C ASP A 346 4.62 -42.51 -14.34
N ALA A 347 5.39 -41.61 -14.96
CA ALA A 347 6.81 -41.39 -14.65
C ALA A 347 7.01 -40.95 -13.19
N ILE A 348 6.26 -39.94 -12.73
CA ILE A 348 6.34 -39.47 -11.34
C ILE A 348 5.94 -40.57 -10.36
N SER A 349 4.86 -41.32 -10.61
CA SER A 349 4.45 -42.45 -9.77
C SER A 349 5.57 -43.50 -9.67
N MET A 350 6.15 -43.91 -10.80
CA MET A 350 7.26 -44.86 -10.83
C MET A 350 8.51 -44.33 -10.09
N PHE A 351 8.83 -43.04 -10.20
CA PHE A 351 9.96 -42.45 -9.47
C PHE A 351 9.74 -42.39 -7.95
N HIS A 352 8.49 -42.27 -7.50
CA HIS A 352 8.11 -42.38 -6.08
C HIS A 352 8.16 -43.85 -5.62
N ASP A 353 7.49 -44.76 -6.33
CA ASP A 353 7.45 -46.20 -6.03
C ASP A 353 8.86 -46.81 -5.90
N LEU A 354 9.79 -46.40 -6.77
CA LEU A 354 11.18 -46.86 -6.77
C LEU A 354 12.11 -46.05 -5.86
N THR A 355 11.62 -44.98 -5.20
CA THR A 355 12.41 -44.00 -4.40
C THR A 355 13.60 -43.39 -5.14
N ILE A 356 13.41 -43.12 -6.43
CA ILE A 356 14.38 -42.53 -7.37
C ILE A 356 14.25 -41.00 -7.43
N TYR A 357 13.05 -40.49 -7.15
CA TYR A 357 12.65 -39.09 -7.32
C TYR A 357 13.66 -38.07 -6.76
N THR A 358 13.90 -38.08 -5.44
CA THR A 358 14.75 -37.09 -4.73
C THR A 358 16.22 -37.14 -5.15
N ASN A 359 16.73 -38.31 -5.52
CA ASN A 359 18.16 -38.52 -5.73
C ASN A 359 18.60 -38.23 -7.17
N PHE A 360 17.68 -38.35 -8.14
CA PHE A 360 18.02 -38.31 -9.56
C PHE A 360 17.13 -37.39 -10.40
N PHE A 361 15.82 -37.34 -10.13
CA PHE A 361 14.88 -36.53 -10.91
C PHE A 361 14.80 -35.08 -10.40
N GLU A 362 14.53 -34.89 -9.11
CA GLU A 362 14.39 -33.56 -8.49
C GLU A 362 15.60 -32.63 -8.74
N PRO A 363 16.87 -33.07 -8.57
CA PRO A 363 18.02 -32.21 -8.86
C PRO A 363 18.14 -31.81 -10.34
N LYS A 364 17.79 -32.73 -11.26
CA LYS A 364 17.89 -32.48 -12.70
C LYS A 364 16.75 -31.61 -13.22
N LEU A 365 15.55 -31.77 -12.66
CA LEU A 365 14.40 -30.90 -12.91
C LEU A 365 14.71 -29.47 -12.47
N LEU A 366 15.27 -29.28 -11.27
CA LEU A 366 15.63 -27.96 -10.75
C LEU A 366 16.73 -27.29 -11.58
N GLU A 367 17.78 -28.01 -12.01
CA GLU A 367 18.82 -27.48 -12.89
C GLU A 367 18.25 -27.01 -14.25
N GLN A 368 17.44 -27.83 -14.92
CA GLN A 368 16.82 -27.43 -16.19
C GLN A 368 15.85 -26.26 -16.01
N SER A 369 15.13 -26.21 -14.89
CA SER A 369 14.26 -25.09 -14.53
C SER A 369 15.04 -23.81 -14.28
N GLN A 370 16.24 -23.88 -13.67
CA GLN A 370 17.11 -22.72 -13.47
C GLN A 370 17.53 -22.10 -14.81
N LEU A 371 17.98 -22.94 -15.75
CA LEU A 371 18.41 -22.49 -17.07
C LEU A 371 17.24 -21.88 -17.88
N PHE A 372 16.07 -22.52 -17.84
CA PHE A 372 14.87 -22.00 -18.49
C PHE A 372 14.42 -20.66 -17.90
N VAL A 373 14.26 -20.55 -16.59
CA VAL A 373 13.78 -19.31 -15.93
C VAL A 373 14.81 -18.18 -16.06
N ALA A 374 16.11 -18.47 -15.97
CA ALA A 374 17.16 -17.47 -16.19
C ALA A 374 17.09 -16.87 -17.61
N LYS A 375 17.02 -17.74 -18.63
CA LYS A 375 16.90 -17.33 -20.03
C LYS A 375 15.60 -16.55 -20.27
N TRP A 376 14.47 -17.07 -19.78
CA TRP A 376 13.17 -16.43 -19.92
C TRP A 376 13.13 -15.05 -19.25
N ALA A 377 13.73 -14.88 -18.07
CA ALA A 377 13.79 -13.61 -17.37
C ALA A 377 14.57 -12.55 -18.16
N GLU A 378 15.70 -12.94 -18.75
CA GLU A 378 16.51 -12.08 -19.62
C GLU A 378 15.76 -11.73 -20.91
N GLU A 379 15.24 -12.71 -21.65
CA GLU A 379 14.48 -12.48 -22.89
C GLU A 379 13.21 -11.65 -22.65
N ALA A 380 12.42 -11.95 -21.62
CA ALA A 380 11.20 -11.20 -21.29
C ALA A 380 11.49 -9.75 -20.87
N SER A 381 12.71 -9.45 -20.39
CA SER A 381 13.13 -8.08 -20.09
C SER A 381 13.51 -7.27 -21.34
N GLN A 382 14.01 -7.90 -22.42
CA GLN A 382 14.66 -7.18 -23.52
C GLN A 382 13.76 -6.43 -24.56
N ALA A 383 12.46 -6.62 -24.75
CA ALA A 383 11.50 -7.59 -24.23
C ALA A 383 10.11 -6.93 -24.07
N LYS A 384 9.58 -6.90 -22.84
CA LYS A 384 8.26 -6.37 -22.48
C LYS A 384 8.36 -5.13 -21.59
N GLY A 385 7.38 -4.23 -21.65
CA GLY A 385 7.25 -3.13 -20.66
C GLY A 385 7.00 -3.66 -19.24
N LEU A 386 7.25 -2.86 -18.22
CA LEU A 386 7.19 -3.26 -16.80
C LEU A 386 5.91 -4.00 -16.41
N ALA A 387 4.72 -3.47 -16.73
CA ALA A 387 3.45 -4.13 -16.44
C ALA A 387 3.31 -5.51 -17.12
N ASP A 388 3.63 -5.61 -18.41
CA ASP A 388 3.57 -6.89 -19.14
C ASP A 388 4.63 -7.89 -18.68
N TYR A 389 5.80 -7.42 -18.23
CA TYR A 389 6.82 -8.26 -17.59
C TYR A 389 6.28 -8.86 -16.30
N VAL A 390 5.77 -8.03 -15.38
CA VAL A 390 5.20 -8.44 -14.09
C VAL A 390 4.05 -9.41 -14.29
N ARG A 391 3.08 -9.06 -15.14
CA ARG A 391 1.91 -9.88 -15.49
C ARG A 391 2.32 -11.24 -16.07
N SER A 392 3.34 -11.27 -16.94
CA SER A 392 3.90 -12.50 -17.49
C SER A 392 4.64 -13.33 -16.45
N ALA A 393 5.36 -12.70 -15.51
CA ALA A 393 6.12 -13.38 -14.47
C ALA A 393 5.17 -14.04 -13.45
N VAL A 394 4.11 -13.34 -13.03
CA VAL A 394 3.04 -13.90 -12.18
C VAL A 394 2.37 -15.11 -12.86
N GLN A 395 2.00 -14.99 -14.14
CA GLN A 395 1.43 -16.11 -14.91
C GLN A 395 2.39 -17.31 -15.04
N LEU A 396 3.70 -17.07 -15.23
CA LEU A 396 4.70 -18.14 -15.28
C LEU A 396 4.82 -18.85 -13.92
N MET A 397 4.90 -18.09 -12.83
CA MET A 397 4.95 -18.65 -11.47
C MET A 397 3.69 -19.46 -11.15
N GLU A 398 2.51 -18.96 -11.53
CA GLU A 398 1.25 -19.66 -11.30
C GLU A 398 1.20 -20.98 -12.09
N LYS A 399 1.52 -20.97 -13.40
CA LYS A 399 1.57 -22.18 -14.23
C LYS A 399 2.54 -23.23 -13.67
N GLU A 400 3.71 -22.82 -13.20
CA GLU A 400 4.70 -23.73 -12.63
C GLU A 400 4.20 -24.34 -11.29
N MET A 401 3.50 -23.57 -10.45
CA MET A 401 2.88 -24.09 -9.22
C MET A 401 1.67 -24.99 -9.51
N GLN A 402 0.84 -24.66 -10.50
CA GLN A 402 -0.24 -25.53 -10.97
C GLN A 402 0.30 -26.85 -11.54
N ARG A 403 1.45 -26.84 -12.23
CA ARG A 403 2.15 -28.06 -12.68
C ARG A 403 2.56 -28.95 -11.51
N CYS A 404 3.11 -28.38 -10.44
CA CYS A 404 3.42 -29.12 -9.21
C CYS A 404 2.18 -29.79 -8.59
N GLU A 405 1.03 -29.13 -8.63
CA GLU A 405 -0.24 -29.66 -8.09
C GLU A 405 -0.84 -30.76 -8.97
N LEU A 406 -0.95 -30.52 -10.28
CA LEU A 406 -1.57 -31.43 -11.25
C LEU A 406 -0.87 -32.81 -11.30
N PHE A 407 0.45 -32.83 -11.09
CA PHE A 407 1.27 -34.05 -11.11
C PHE A 407 1.73 -34.51 -9.71
N SER A 408 1.25 -33.85 -8.65
CA SER A 408 1.54 -34.21 -7.26
C SER A 408 3.05 -34.33 -6.98
N LEU A 409 3.83 -33.34 -7.44
CA LEU A 409 5.26 -33.26 -7.16
C LEU A 409 5.51 -32.99 -5.67
N ASP A 410 6.65 -33.47 -5.15
CA ASP A 410 6.95 -33.38 -3.73
C ASP A 410 7.01 -31.93 -3.22
N SER A 411 6.65 -31.76 -1.95
CA SER A 411 6.62 -30.45 -1.28
C SER A 411 7.99 -29.76 -1.19
N THR A 412 9.09 -30.51 -1.23
CA THR A 412 10.46 -30.01 -1.40
C THR A 412 10.62 -29.35 -2.77
N THR A 413 10.29 -30.08 -3.84
CA THR A 413 10.40 -29.60 -5.22
C THR A 413 9.57 -28.35 -5.43
N ARG A 414 8.33 -28.32 -4.93
CA ARG A 414 7.46 -27.13 -5.00
C ARG A 414 8.12 -25.92 -4.32
N ARG A 415 8.63 -26.09 -3.10
CA ARG A 415 9.27 -25.01 -2.31
C ARG A 415 10.51 -24.47 -3.03
N ASP A 416 11.38 -25.36 -3.50
CA ASP A 416 12.68 -24.98 -4.03
C ASP A 416 12.59 -24.43 -5.46
N LEU A 417 11.62 -24.93 -6.26
CA LEU A 417 11.25 -24.35 -7.55
C LEU A 417 10.61 -22.96 -7.41
N LEU A 418 9.76 -22.76 -6.40
CA LEU A 418 9.22 -21.43 -6.09
C LEU A 418 10.32 -20.46 -5.64
N ALA A 419 11.26 -20.92 -4.81
CA ALA A 419 12.38 -20.10 -4.35
C ALA A 419 13.30 -19.66 -5.51
N LEU A 420 13.52 -20.57 -6.48
CA LEU A 420 14.26 -20.34 -7.73
C LEU A 420 13.55 -19.34 -8.66
N LEU A 421 12.24 -19.48 -8.85
CA LEU A 421 11.42 -18.52 -9.61
C LEU A 421 11.54 -17.11 -9.01
N GLU A 422 11.37 -16.99 -7.70
CA GLU A 422 11.42 -15.72 -6.98
C GLU A 422 12.84 -15.09 -6.97
N ASP A 423 13.91 -15.88 -7.00
CA ASP A 423 15.27 -15.36 -7.18
C ASP A 423 15.47 -14.81 -8.61
N HIS A 424 15.17 -15.60 -9.63
CA HIS A 424 15.47 -15.23 -11.01
C HIS A 424 14.49 -14.18 -11.62
N LEU A 425 13.21 -14.20 -11.23
CA LEU A 425 12.19 -13.27 -11.75
C LEU A 425 12.07 -11.97 -10.93
N VAL A 426 12.52 -11.95 -9.67
CA VAL A 426 12.38 -10.79 -8.78
C VAL A 426 13.73 -10.28 -8.30
N GLN A 427 14.51 -11.11 -7.60
CA GLN A 427 15.76 -10.65 -6.96
C GLN A 427 16.86 -10.29 -7.97
N ARG A 428 17.00 -11.04 -9.06
CA ARG A 428 17.99 -10.75 -10.13
C ARG A 428 17.55 -9.63 -11.08
N GLN A 429 16.25 -9.35 -11.18
CA GLN A 429 15.68 -8.32 -12.06
C GLN A 429 15.21 -7.07 -11.28
N GLU A 430 15.59 -6.98 -9.99
CA GLU A 430 15.23 -5.89 -9.08
C GLU A 430 15.43 -4.50 -9.69
N ALA A 431 16.62 -4.24 -10.26
CA ALA A 431 16.98 -2.94 -10.83
C ALA A 431 16.10 -2.50 -12.02
N ARG A 432 15.37 -3.45 -12.64
CA ARG A 432 14.33 -3.15 -13.64
C ARG A 432 12.97 -2.92 -12.95
N LEU A 433 12.61 -3.81 -12.03
CA LEU A 433 11.35 -3.71 -11.28
C LEU A 433 11.24 -2.42 -10.44
N THR A 434 12.38 -1.79 -10.13
CA THR A 434 12.48 -0.48 -9.45
C THR A 434 13.00 0.63 -10.37
N ASN A 435 12.90 0.49 -11.70
CA ASN A 435 13.33 1.53 -12.64
C ASN A 435 12.44 2.78 -12.48
N GLU A 436 13.07 3.93 -12.23
CA GLU A 436 12.37 5.18 -11.88
C GLU A 436 11.44 5.66 -12.99
N ASP A 437 11.83 5.49 -14.25
CA ASP A 437 11.09 6.01 -15.40
C ASP A 437 9.92 5.07 -15.79
N GLU A 438 10.14 3.74 -15.82
CA GLU A 438 9.05 2.76 -16.07
C GLU A 438 8.00 2.75 -14.94
N VAL A 439 8.38 3.09 -13.70
CA VAL A 439 7.42 3.28 -12.59
C VAL A 439 6.69 4.63 -12.69
N ALA A 440 7.34 5.67 -13.21
CA ALA A 440 6.71 6.97 -13.46
C ALA A 440 5.59 6.87 -14.51
N ASP A 441 5.82 6.16 -15.62
CA ASP A 441 4.80 5.93 -16.65
C ASP A 441 3.51 5.30 -16.07
N LEU A 442 3.65 4.28 -15.21
CA LEU A 442 2.51 3.62 -14.55
C LEU A 442 1.77 4.52 -13.53
N LEU A 443 2.47 5.50 -12.95
CA LEU A 443 1.87 6.49 -12.05
C LEU A 443 1.12 7.57 -12.83
N ASP A 444 1.66 8.03 -13.96
CA ASP A 444 1.02 8.98 -14.88
C ASP A 444 -0.24 8.37 -15.54
N GLU A 445 -0.21 7.09 -15.93
CA GLU A 445 -1.40 6.36 -16.42
C GLU A 445 -2.39 5.98 -15.29
N ASN A 446 -2.03 6.15 -14.01
CA ASN A 446 -2.83 5.75 -12.85
C ASN A 446 -3.18 4.24 -12.89
N ALA A 447 -2.22 3.39 -13.25
CA ALA A 447 -2.38 1.95 -13.46
C ALA A 447 -2.41 1.15 -12.13
N VAL A 448 -3.45 1.37 -11.31
CA VAL A 448 -3.59 0.81 -9.94
C VAL A 448 -3.35 -0.69 -9.86
N ASP A 449 -3.93 -1.48 -10.78
CA ASP A 449 -3.89 -2.94 -10.76
C ASP A 449 -2.51 -3.51 -11.13
N ASP A 450 -1.79 -2.86 -12.04
CA ASP A 450 -0.44 -3.28 -12.44
C ASP A 450 0.61 -2.84 -11.41
N LEU A 451 0.42 -1.68 -10.77
CA LEU A 451 1.18 -1.28 -9.57
C LEU A 451 0.94 -2.23 -8.40
N GLU A 452 -0.29 -2.78 -8.24
CA GLU A 452 -0.59 -3.79 -7.23
C GLU A 452 0.14 -5.11 -7.50
N GLN A 453 0.14 -5.57 -8.75
CA GLN A 453 0.89 -6.76 -9.15
C GLN A 453 2.41 -6.58 -8.97
N LEU A 454 2.95 -5.40 -9.31
CA LEU A 454 4.36 -5.07 -9.14
C LEU A 454 4.78 -5.09 -7.66
N TYR A 455 4.00 -4.43 -6.79
CA TYR A 455 4.26 -4.43 -5.36
C TYR A 455 4.14 -5.84 -4.77
N LYS A 456 3.07 -6.59 -5.11
CA LYS A 456 2.89 -7.98 -4.68
C LYS A 456 4.05 -8.89 -5.11
N LEU A 457 4.60 -8.70 -6.30
CA LEU A 457 5.74 -9.48 -6.80
C LEU A 457 7.03 -9.18 -6.01
N LEU A 458 7.29 -7.92 -5.71
CA LEU A 458 8.45 -7.47 -4.92
C LEU A 458 8.32 -7.83 -3.43
N GLU A 459 7.12 -7.83 -2.86
CA GLU A 459 6.86 -8.20 -1.46
C GLU A 459 7.27 -9.67 -1.17
N ARG A 460 7.18 -10.57 -2.15
CA ARG A 460 7.63 -11.98 -2.04
C ARG A 460 9.10 -12.14 -1.64
N ARG A 461 9.92 -11.13 -1.92
CA ARG A 461 11.34 -11.04 -1.51
C ARG A 461 11.63 -9.90 -0.52
N ARG A 462 10.57 -9.27 0.01
CA ARG A 462 10.62 -8.07 0.88
C ARG A 462 11.33 -6.88 0.23
N LEU A 463 11.17 -6.74 -1.09
CA LEU A 463 11.79 -5.69 -1.89
C LEU A 463 10.86 -4.49 -2.18
N GLY A 464 9.59 -4.53 -1.75
CA GLY A 464 8.59 -3.48 -2.01
C GLY A 464 9.03 -2.07 -1.58
N ALA A 465 9.77 -1.96 -0.47
CA ALA A 465 10.35 -0.69 -0.02
C ALA A 465 11.29 -0.03 -1.05
N LYS A 466 11.88 -0.79 -1.98
CA LYS A 466 12.77 -0.25 -3.02
C LYS A 466 12.04 0.52 -4.14
N ILE A 467 10.70 0.49 -4.18
CA ILE A 467 9.91 1.40 -5.02
C ILE A 467 9.95 2.84 -4.47
N ARG A 468 10.22 3.02 -3.16
CA ARG A 468 10.12 4.31 -2.46
C ARG A 468 10.85 5.48 -3.15
N PRO A 469 12.12 5.36 -3.60
CA PRO A 469 12.81 6.49 -4.23
C PRO A 469 12.17 6.94 -5.54
N ALA A 470 11.74 5.99 -6.40
CA ALA A 470 11.04 6.28 -7.64
C ALA A 470 9.69 6.99 -7.37
N PHE A 471 8.93 6.47 -6.41
CA PHE A 471 7.64 7.03 -6.00
C PHE A 471 7.79 8.44 -5.42
N GLU A 472 8.74 8.66 -4.50
CA GLU A 472 9.04 9.97 -3.95
C GLU A 472 9.49 10.97 -5.02
N LYS A 473 10.41 10.57 -5.91
CA LYS A 473 10.89 11.40 -7.04
C LYS A 473 9.75 11.81 -7.96
N TRP A 474 8.85 10.89 -8.32
CA TRP A 474 7.68 11.20 -9.16
C TRP A 474 6.73 12.18 -8.46
N ILE A 475 6.38 11.94 -7.18
CA ILE A 475 5.52 12.85 -6.40
C ILE A 475 6.16 14.24 -6.32
N ASP A 476 7.47 14.30 -6.05
CA ASP A 476 8.20 15.56 -5.94
C ASP A 476 8.24 16.33 -7.27
N LEU A 477 8.36 15.64 -8.42
CA LEU A 477 8.34 16.25 -9.76
C LEU A 477 6.93 16.72 -10.16
N THR A 478 5.94 15.83 -10.12
CA THR A 478 4.55 16.10 -10.52
C THR A 478 3.90 17.13 -9.60
N GLY A 479 4.13 17.05 -8.29
CA GLY A 479 3.70 18.06 -7.33
C GLY A 479 4.36 19.43 -7.54
N THR A 480 5.68 19.45 -7.83
CA THR A 480 6.40 20.69 -8.19
C THR A 480 5.83 21.32 -9.47
N ALA A 481 5.50 20.52 -10.49
CA ALA A 481 4.90 21.00 -11.73
C ALA A 481 3.51 21.64 -11.50
N VAL A 482 2.66 21.03 -10.66
CA VAL A 482 1.35 21.58 -10.30
C VAL A 482 1.47 22.91 -9.52
N VAL A 483 2.43 23.03 -8.59
CA VAL A 483 2.61 24.24 -7.76
C VAL A 483 3.20 25.43 -8.54
N PHE A 484 3.98 25.17 -9.59
CA PHE A 484 4.63 26.23 -10.40
C PHE A 484 3.93 26.58 -11.72
N ASP A 485 2.77 25.98 -12.02
CA ASP A 485 1.96 26.34 -13.19
C ASP A 485 1.32 27.74 -13.01
N GLU A 486 1.93 28.77 -13.60
CA GLU A 486 1.41 30.15 -13.56
C GLU A 486 0.09 30.35 -14.33
N LYS A 487 -0.33 29.42 -15.19
CA LYS A 487 -1.55 29.56 -16.00
C LYS A 487 -2.80 29.06 -15.28
N GLU A 488 -2.64 27.99 -14.50
CA GLU A 488 -3.74 27.27 -13.84
C GLU A 488 -3.77 27.50 -12.31
N GLN A 489 -3.21 28.60 -11.82
CA GLN A 489 -3.12 28.88 -10.38
C GLN A 489 -4.48 28.78 -9.65
N ASP A 490 -5.57 29.27 -10.26
CA ASP A 490 -6.92 29.19 -9.68
C ASP A 490 -7.40 27.74 -9.48
N ASN A 491 -6.93 26.80 -10.31
CA ASN A 491 -7.22 25.37 -10.23
C ASN A 491 -6.17 24.57 -9.44
N MET A 492 -5.08 25.20 -8.98
CA MET A 492 -3.95 24.52 -8.32
C MET A 492 -4.38 23.67 -7.12
N VAL A 493 -5.26 24.19 -6.25
CA VAL A 493 -5.74 23.45 -5.07
C VAL A 493 -6.57 22.23 -5.50
N VAL A 494 -7.40 22.35 -6.54
CA VAL A 494 -8.20 21.25 -7.10
C VAL A 494 -7.30 20.16 -7.67
N LYS A 495 -6.26 20.54 -8.42
CA LYS A 495 -5.23 19.61 -8.93
C LYS A 495 -4.51 18.88 -7.79
N LEU A 496 -4.08 19.60 -6.74
CA LEU A 496 -3.39 19.02 -5.58
C LEU A 496 -4.27 18.04 -4.78
N LEU A 497 -5.56 18.37 -4.57
CA LEU A 497 -6.50 17.46 -3.92
C LEU A 497 -6.78 16.21 -4.77
N THR A 498 -6.86 16.37 -6.10
CA THR A 498 -7.03 15.24 -7.02
C THR A 498 -5.83 14.31 -6.99
N LEU A 499 -4.60 14.85 -7.09
CA LEU A 499 -3.35 14.12 -6.99
C LEU A 499 -3.23 13.37 -5.64
N LYS A 500 -3.61 14.03 -4.53
CA LYS A 500 -3.65 13.41 -3.20
C LYS A 500 -4.64 12.24 -3.14
N LYS A 501 -5.86 12.40 -3.69
CA LYS A 501 -6.91 11.36 -3.77
C LYS A 501 -6.48 10.16 -4.62
N GLN A 502 -5.73 10.38 -5.70
CA GLN A 502 -5.13 9.31 -6.51
C GLN A 502 -4.06 8.55 -5.71
N LEU A 503 -3.11 9.26 -5.11
CA LEU A 503 -2.01 8.65 -4.34
C LEU A 503 -2.48 7.94 -3.06
N ASP A 504 -3.50 8.47 -2.37
CA ASP A 504 -4.19 7.78 -1.26
C ASP A 504 -5.01 6.56 -1.70
N THR A 505 -5.18 6.35 -3.01
CA THR A 505 -5.79 5.15 -3.59
C THR A 505 -4.70 4.15 -3.95
N ILE A 506 -3.63 4.58 -4.65
CA ILE A 506 -2.46 3.74 -4.97
C ILE A 506 -1.79 3.20 -3.69
N TRP A 507 -1.55 4.05 -2.68
CA TRP A 507 -0.97 3.63 -1.40
C TRP A 507 -1.84 2.60 -0.64
N ARG A 508 -3.16 2.72 -0.76
CA ARG A 508 -4.15 1.92 -0.03
C ARG A 508 -4.51 0.61 -0.70
N VAL A 509 -4.49 0.58 -2.04
CA VAL A 509 -4.80 -0.57 -2.89
C VAL A 509 -3.48 -1.22 -3.30
N SER A 510 -2.78 -0.64 -4.28
CA SER A 510 -1.53 -1.16 -4.84
C SER A 510 -0.47 -1.48 -3.79
N PHE A 511 -0.21 -0.55 -2.87
CA PHE A 511 0.82 -0.72 -1.83
C PHE A 511 0.29 -1.19 -0.47
N HIS A 512 -0.95 -1.71 -0.39
CA HIS A 512 -1.48 -2.41 0.78
C HIS A 512 -1.40 -1.64 2.13
N ARG A 513 -1.30 -0.30 2.09
CA ARG A 513 -1.02 0.60 3.23
C ARG A 513 0.37 0.44 3.87
N ASP A 514 1.38 0.07 3.09
CA ASP A 514 2.80 0.02 3.50
C ASP A 514 3.21 1.29 4.27
N THR A 515 3.90 1.10 5.40
CA THR A 515 4.24 2.22 6.29
C THR A 515 5.38 3.09 5.73
N GLU A 516 6.37 2.52 5.05
CA GLU A 516 7.52 3.28 4.55
C GLU A 516 7.15 4.14 3.34
N LEU A 517 6.38 3.58 2.40
CA LEU A 517 5.77 4.31 1.28
C LEU A 517 4.74 5.33 1.79
N GLY A 518 3.99 4.99 2.84
CA GLY A 518 3.05 5.91 3.51
C GLY A 518 3.72 7.04 4.30
N HIS A 519 4.99 6.88 4.68
CA HIS A 519 5.84 7.96 5.21
C HIS A 519 6.43 8.79 4.07
N GLY A 520 6.99 8.17 3.03
CA GLY A 520 7.55 8.86 1.87
C GLY A 520 6.53 9.73 1.11
N LEU A 521 5.27 9.28 1.01
CA LEU A 521 4.16 10.09 0.49
C LEU A 521 3.94 11.39 1.29
N ARG A 522 4.11 11.37 2.61
CA ARG A 522 3.95 12.57 3.46
C ARG A 522 5.18 13.47 3.39
N GLU A 523 6.36 12.88 3.35
CA GLU A 523 7.65 13.58 3.29
C GLU A 523 7.82 14.31 1.94
N SER A 524 7.46 13.67 0.82
CA SER A 524 7.39 14.30 -0.50
C SER A 524 6.29 15.39 -0.59
N PHE A 525 5.10 15.19 -0.01
CA PHE A 525 4.10 16.27 0.07
C PHE A 525 4.57 17.46 0.91
N GLU A 526 5.26 17.25 2.04
CA GLU A 526 5.89 18.34 2.80
C GLU A 526 7.05 18.98 2.01
N SER A 527 7.81 18.21 1.24
CA SER A 527 8.87 18.71 0.34
C SER A 527 8.31 19.65 -0.73
N PHE A 528 7.51 19.16 -1.68
CA PHE A 528 7.17 19.97 -2.86
C PHE A 528 6.22 21.15 -2.56
N ILE A 529 5.30 21.02 -1.59
CA ILE A 529 4.39 22.13 -1.21
C ILE A 529 5.17 23.32 -0.65
N ASN A 530 6.33 23.07 -0.03
CA ASN A 530 7.16 24.11 0.57
C ASN A 530 8.36 24.55 -0.28
N LYS A 531 8.52 24.02 -1.49
CA LYS A 531 9.42 24.58 -2.51
C LYS A 531 8.86 25.92 -2.99
N SER A 532 9.23 27.01 -2.31
CA SER A 532 8.93 28.36 -2.74
C SER A 532 10.01 28.89 -3.68
N LYS A 533 9.60 29.47 -4.81
CA LYS A 533 10.47 30.21 -5.73
C LYS A 533 10.18 31.69 -5.60
N LYS A 534 11.22 32.53 -5.56
CA LYS A 534 11.06 34.00 -5.67
C LYS A 534 10.66 34.33 -7.10
N THR A 535 9.39 34.67 -7.27
CA THR A 535 8.75 34.83 -8.58
C THR A 535 8.07 36.20 -8.64
N SER A 536 7.92 36.76 -9.84
CA SER A 536 7.22 38.04 -10.05
C SER A 536 5.80 38.03 -9.43
N ALA A 537 5.10 36.89 -9.53
CA ALA A 537 3.79 36.65 -8.96
C ALA A 537 3.71 36.63 -7.41
N THR A 538 4.84 36.63 -6.69
CA THR A 538 4.91 36.82 -5.23
C THR A 538 5.61 38.12 -4.83
N TRP A 539 5.82 39.06 -5.77
CA TRP A 539 6.49 40.35 -5.54
C TRP A 539 7.87 40.20 -4.87
N ASN A 540 8.62 39.15 -5.23
CA ASN A 540 9.93 38.76 -4.65
C ASN A 540 9.91 38.43 -3.14
N THR A 541 8.74 38.27 -2.53
CA THR A 541 8.61 37.88 -1.11
C THR A 541 8.71 36.35 -0.92
N ASP A 542 9.27 35.92 0.22
CA ASP A 542 9.31 34.52 0.66
C ASP A 542 7.94 34.03 1.18
N ASN A 543 6.87 34.29 0.42
CA ASN A 543 5.51 33.95 0.80
C ASN A 543 5.06 32.64 0.13
N SER A 544 4.52 31.71 0.94
CA SER A 544 3.94 30.45 0.46
C SER A 544 2.71 30.72 -0.41
N LYS A 545 2.87 30.58 -1.74
CA LYS A 545 1.78 30.70 -2.71
C LYS A 545 0.67 29.65 -2.48
N PRO A 546 0.97 28.38 -2.13
CA PRO A 546 -0.05 27.44 -1.67
C PRO A 546 -0.90 27.95 -0.50
N GLY A 547 -0.29 28.66 0.47
CA GLY A 547 -1.02 29.27 1.60
C GLY A 547 -2.05 30.34 1.19
N GLU A 548 -1.74 31.16 0.18
CA GLU A 548 -2.70 32.12 -0.39
C GLU A 548 -3.84 31.39 -1.12
N MET A 549 -3.50 30.45 -2.01
CA MET A 549 -4.50 29.79 -2.86
C MET A 549 -5.43 28.87 -2.06
N ILE A 550 -4.93 28.22 -0.98
CA ILE A 550 -5.77 27.45 -0.05
C ILE A 550 -6.74 28.37 0.69
N ALA A 551 -6.33 29.55 1.15
CA ALA A 551 -7.25 30.52 1.77
C ALA A 551 -8.36 30.96 0.80
N LYS A 552 -8.00 31.21 -0.46
CA LYS A 552 -8.95 31.63 -1.51
C LYS A 552 -9.89 30.50 -1.96
N TYR A 553 -9.43 29.25 -1.96
CA TYR A 553 -10.28 28.08 -2.19
C TYR A 553 -11.29 27.90 -1.04
N VAL A 554 -10.88 28.08 0.21
CA VAL A 554 -11.81 28.03 1.36
C VAL A 554 -12.83 29.17 1.32
N ASP A 555 -12.47 30.41 0.92
CA ASP A 555 -13.47 31.46 0.69
C ASP A 555 -14.47 31.05 -0.40
N MET A 556 -14.00 30.45 -1.50
CA MET A 556 -14.88 29.98 -2.58
C MET A 556 -15.90 28.96 -2.07
N LEU A 557 -15.47 27.96 -1.28
CA LEU A 557 -16.35 26.97 -0.66
C LEU A 557 -17.35 27.62 0.30
N LEU A 558 -16.87 28.36 1.31
CA LEU A 558 -17.72 28.96 2.35
C LEU A 558 -18.67 30.05 1.83
N ARG A 559 -18.43 30.57 0.62
CA ARG A 559 -19.27 31.57 -0.07
C ARG A 559 -20.23 30.96 -1.12
N GLY A 560 -19.96 29.73 -1.57
CA GLY A 560 -20.71 29.06 -2.64
C GLY A 560 -21.51 27.82 -2.21
N GLY A 561 -21.22 27.28 -1.02
CA GLY A 561 -21.82 26.05 -0.51
C GLY A 561 -21.44 24.83 -1.36
N ALA A 562 -22.28 23.80 -1.36
CA ALA A 562 -22.05 22.57 -2.12
C ALA A 562 -21.86 22.85 -3.64
N LYS A 563 -22.45 23.94 -4.14
CA LYS A 563 -22.38 24.37 -5.56
C LYS A 563 -21.05 25.00 -5.98
N ALA A 564 -20.09 25.13 -5.06
CA ALA A 564 -18.70 25.49 -5.36
C ALA A 564 -17.74 24.28 -5.40
N ILE A 565 -18.21 23.08 -5.08
CA ILE A 565 -17.38 21.87 -5.06
C ILE A 565 -17.19 21.36 -6.50
N PRO A 566 -15.94 21.17 -6.99
CA PRO A 566 -15.71 20.59 -8.31
C PRO A 566 -16.23 19.16 -8.42
N ALA A 567 -16.87 18.81 -9.55
CA ALA A 567 -17.46 17.49 -9.77
C ALA A 567 -16.46 16.32 -9.68
N GLN A 568 -15.16 16.57 -9.84
CA GLN A 568 -14.09 15.57 -9.69
C GLN A 568 -13.76 15.24 -8.21
N LEU A 569 -14.02 16.20 -7.31
CA LEU A 569 -13.75 16.08 -5.88
C LEU A 569 -15.00 15.69 -5.09
N SER A 570 -16.20 16.04 -5.56
CA SER A 570 -17.44 15.67 -4.89
C SER A 570 -17.63 14.16 -4.79
N SER A 571 -18.29 13.72 -3.71
CA SER A 571 -18.78 12.35 -3.53
C SER A 571 -19.98 11.99 -4.44
N VAL A 572 -20.59 12.99 -5.08
CA VAL A 572 -21.88 12.90 -5.77
C VAL A 572 -21.75 12.33 -7.19
N LYS A 573 -22.44 11.21 -7.45
CA LYS A 573 -22.74 10.74 -8.81
C LYS A 573 -23.53 11.82 -9.60
N PRO A 574 -23.31 11.97 -10.91
CA PRO A 574 -24.07 12.92 -11.73
C PRO A 574 -25.57 12.63 -11.66
N GLU A 575 -26.39 13.68 -11.79
CA GLU A 575 -27.86 13.62 -11.60
C GLU A 575 -28.59 12.60 -12.48
N ALA A 576 -27.96 12.15 -13.58
CA ALA A 576 -28.46 11.13 -14.49
C ALA A 576 -28.41 9.68 -13.94
N GLU A 577 -27.74 9.42 -12.80
CA GLU A 577 -27.64 8.09 -12.18
C GLU A 577 -28.28 8.02 -10.77
N ARG A 578 -29.22 8.92 -10.45
CA ARG A 578 -29.96 8.86 -9.16
C ARG A 578 -31.23 8.03 -9.32
N ASP A 579 -31.29 6.89 -8.64
CA ASP A 579 -32.54 6.13 -8.48
C ASP A 579 -33.55 6.94 -7.66
N GLU A 580 -34.83 6.92 -8.06
CA GLU A 580 -35.92 7.70 -7.44
C GLU A 580 -36.26 7.31 -5.98
N ASN A 581 -35.58 6.29 -5.41
CA ASN A 581 -35.85 5.75 -4.08
C ASN A 581 -34.81 6.14 -3.00
N ASP A 582 -33.69 6.79 -3.36
CA ASP A 582 -32.62 7.10 -2.41
C ASP A 582 -32.87 8.45 -1.69
N ASP A 583 -33.89 8.48 -0.82
CA ASP A 583 -34.26 9.65 0.04
C ASP A 583 -33.26 9.85 1.20
N ALA A 584 -31.97 9.68 0.92
CA ALA A 584 -30.88 10.10 1.78
C ALA A 584 -30.82 11.63 1.74
N THR A 585 -31.41 12.29 2.73
CA THR A 585 -31.42 13.76 2.87
C THR A 585 -30.02 14.34 2.66
N PHE A 586 -29.80 14.96 1.50
CA PHE A 586 -28.50 15.46 1.09
C PHE A 586 -28.11 16.70 1.90
N ASP A 587 -27.40 16.47 2.99
CA ASP A 587 -26.86 17.54 3.82
C ASP A 587 -25.70 18.25 3.09
N GLU A 588 -26.01 19.40 2.48
CA GLU A 588 -25.03 20.27 1.84
C GLU A 588 -23.88 20.62 2.81
N ASP A 589 -24.15 20.81 4.11
CA ASP A 589 -23.11 21.13 5.10
C ASP A 589 -22.19 19.94 5.39
N THR A 590 -22.67 18.69 5.38
CA THR A 590 -21.79 17.50 5.51
C THR A 590 -20.82 17.36 4.34
N GLU A 591 -21.25 17.52 3.10
CA GLU A 591 -20.33 17.44 1.95
C GLU A 591 -19.37 18.66 1.91
N ILE A 592 -19.81 19.86 2.33
CA ILE A 592 -18.90 21.00 2.56
C ILE A 592 -17.85 20.64 3.63
N ASN A 593 -18.26 20.07 4.77
CA ASN A 593 -17.36 19.64 5.83
C ASN A 593 -16.32 18.62 5.33
N ASN A 594 -16.74 17.62 4.54
CA ASN A 594 -15.84 16.62 3.93
C ASN A 594 -14.77 17.25 3.02
N GLN A 595 -15.12 18.29 2.27
CA GLN A 595 -14.16 19.02 1.42
C GLN A 595 -13.25 19.94 2.25
N LEU A 596 -13.77 20.56 3.32
CA LEU A 596 -12.95 21.36 4.25
C LEU A 596 -11.89 20.50 4.95
N ASP A 597 -12.21 19.26 5.32
CA ASP A 597 -11.21 18.33 5.90
C ASP A 597 -10.12 17.93 4.90
N GLN A 598 -10.46 17.63 3.64
CA GLN A 598 -9.47 17.36 2.60
C GLN A 598 -8.54 18.57 2.34
N VAL A 599 -9.08 19.79 2.37
CA VAL A 599 -8.31 21.04 2.27
C VAL A 599 -7.44 21.26 3.51
N LEU A 600 -7.92 20.90 4.69
CA LEU A 600 -7.17 21.01 5.93
C LEU A 600 -6.02 20.00 6.01
N ASP A 601 -6.21 18.78 5.51
CA ASP A 601 -5.13 17.80 5.35
C ASP A 601 -4.03 18.32 4.44
N LEU A 602 -4.37 18.97 3.32
CA LEU A 602 -3.39 19.67 2.47
C LEU A 602 -2.67 20.81 3.24
N PHE A 603 -3.40 21.56 4.06
CA PHE A 603 -2.88 22.63 4.91
C PHE A 603 -1.98 22.14 6.07
N ARG A 604 -2.00 20.85 6.44
CA ARG A 604 -1.05 20.27 7.41
C ARG A 604 0.40 20.35 6.90
N PHE A 605 0.59 20.09 5.60
CA PHE A 605 1.90 20.12 4.95
C PHE A 605 2.43 21.55 4.76
N VAL A 606 1.56 22.57 4.72
CA VAL A 606 1.94 23.96 4.41
C VAL A 606 2.71 24.63 5.54
N HIS A 607 3.95 25.03 5.26
CA HIS A 607 4.72 25.98 6.07
C HIS A 607 4.32 27.41 5.69
N GLY A 608 4.52 28.35 6.63
CA GLY A 608 4.13 29.74 6.39
C GLY A 608 2.66 30.02 6.68
N LYS A 609 2.07 29.37 7.70
CA LYS A 609 0.63 29.49 8.02
C LYS A 609 0.15 30.93 8.25
N ALA A 610 1.04 31.88 8.52
CA ALA A 610 0.73 33.32 8.58
C ALA A 610 0.24 33.92 7.24
N VAL A 611 0.61 33.37 6.08
CA VAL A 611 0.04 33.77 4.77
C VAL A 611 -1.44 33.45 4.74
N PHE A 612 -1.77 32.18 5.02
CA PHE A 612 -3.16 31.71 5.12
C PHE A 612 -3.93 32.51 6.18
N GLU A 613 -3.35 32.78 7.36
CA GLU A 613 -3.97 33.59 8.42
C GLU A 613 -4.41 34.97 7.91
N ALA A 614 -3.53 35.69 7.20
CA ALA A 614 -3.81 37.04 6.71
C ALA A 614 -4.89 37.08 5.62
N PHE A 615 -4.84 36.18 4.63
CA PHE A 615 -5.86 36.11 3.58
C PHE A 615 -7.20 35.60 4.14
N TYR A 616 -7.19 34.55 4.96
CA TYR A 616 -8.40 34.02 5.58
C TYR A 616 -9.08 35.05 6.49
N LYS A 617 -8.31 35.80 7.31
CA LYS A 617 -8.82 36.90 8.15
C LYS A 617 -9.49 38.00 7.31
N LYS A 618 -8.86 38.37 6.18
CA LYS A 618 -9.36 39.41 5.25
C LYS A 618 -10.65 39.00 4.55
N ASP A 619 -10.74 37.76 4.09
CA ASP A 619 -11.92 37.25 3.40
C ASP A 619 -13.05 36.85 4.35
N LEU A 620 -12.75 36.31 5.54
CA LEU A 620 -13.73 36.14 6.62
C LEU A 620 -14.39 37.49 6.98
N ALA A 621 -13.59 38.55 7.12
CA ALA A 621 -14.13 39.88 7.41
C ALA A 621 -15.10 40.37 6.31
N ARG A 622 -14.79 40.11 5.03
CA ARG A 622 -15.69 40.38 3.90
C ARG A 622 -16.96 39.52 3.97
N ARG A 623 -16.87 38.22 4.26
CA ARG A 623 -18.04 37.32 4.35
C ARG A 623 -18.99 37.70 5.49
N LEU A 624 -18.45 38.00 6.68
CA LEU A 624 -19.20 38.42 7.87
C LEU A 624 -19.91 39.76 7.66
N LEU A 625 -19.18 40.82 7.27
CA LEU A 625 -19.75 42.17 7.18
C LEU A 625 -20.74 42.35 6.02
N MET A 626 -20.69 41.47 5.01
CA MET A 626 -21.51 41.58 3.80
C MET A 626 -22.57 40.49 3.68
N GLY A 627 -22.70 39.61 4.70
CA GLY A 627 -23.69 38.52 4.73
C GLY A 627 -23.58 37.58 3.54
N ARG A 628 -22.37 37.03 3.31
CA ARG A 628 -22.05 36.22 2.10
C ARG A 628 -21.61 34.78 2.37
N SER A 629 -21.53 34.35 3.62
CA SER A 629 -21.36 32.94 4.00
C SER A 629 -22.55 32.10 3.54
N ALA A 630 -22.32 30.85 3.13
CA ALA A 630 -23.35 29.90 2.73
C ALA A 630 -24.12 29.34 3.94
N SER A 631 -23.38 28.87 4.94
CA SER A 631 -23.88 28.41 6.25
C SER A 631 -23.08 29.09 7.36
N ALA A 632 -23.76 29.48 8.44
CA ALA A 632 -23.11 30.05 9.62
C ALA A 632 -22.39 28.97 10.44
N ASP A 633 -22.92 27.76 10.43
CA ASP A 633 -22.38 26.64 11.21
C ASP A 633 -21.21 25.96 10.48
N ALA A 634 -21.18 26.00 9.14
CA ALA A 634 -19.97 25.68 8.37
C ALA A 634 -18.80 26.62 8.69
N GLU A 635 -19.05 27.93 8.91
CA GLU A 635 -18.01 28.89 9.31
C GLU A 635 -17.53 28.65 10.76
N ARG A 636 -18.44 28.32 11.70
CA ARG A 636 -18.07 27.89 13.07
C ARG A 636 -17.27 26.57 13.06
N SER A 637 -17.67 25.61 12.22
CA SER A 637 -16.98 24.34 12.00
C SER A 637 -15.55 24.56 11.50
N MET A 638 -15.36 25.36 10.44
CA MET A 638 -14.02 25.68 9.92
C MET A 638 -13.13 26.32 10.99
N LEU A 639 -13.68 27.23 11.80
CA LEU A 639 -12.97 27.86 12.90
C LEU A 639 -12.55 26.86 13.99
N ALA A 640 -13.43 25.91 14.34
CA ALA A 640 -13.11 24.84 15.30
C ALA A 640 -12.00 23.91 14.77
N ARG A 641 -12.03 23.54 13.49
CA ARG A 641 -11.00 22.70 12.86
C ARG A 641 -9.64 23.42 12.79
N LEU A 642 -9.63 24.72 12.43
CA LEU A 642 -8.42 25.56 12.50
C LEU A 642 -7.86 25.67 13.94
N LYS A 643 -8.73 25.68 14.96
CA LYS A 643 -8.33 25.70 16.37
C LYS A 643 -7.59 24.42 16.78
N THR A 644 -8.01 23.28 16.24
CA THR A 644 -7.32 21.98 16.42
C THR A 644 -5.96 21.95 15.70
N GLU A 645 -5.90 22.38 14.44
CA GLU A 645 -4.69 22.27 13.59
C GLU A 645 -3.64 23.38 13.76
N CYS A 646 -4.00 24.49 14.44
CA CYS A 646 -3.09 25.62 14.69
C CYS A 646 -3.02 26.04 16.17
N GLY A 647 -3.94 25.61 17.02
CA GLY A 647 -4.05 26.03 18.42
C GLY A 647 -4.76 27.38 18.61
N ALA A 648 -5.29 27.61 19.82
CA ALA A 648 -6.15 28.76 20.14
C ALA A 648 -5.49 30.14 19.90
N GLY A 649 -4.17 30.26 20.02
CA GLY A 649 -3.45 31.50 19.74
C GLY A 649 -3.44 31.91 18.26
N PHE A 650 -3.79 31.00 17.34
CA PHE A 650 -4.00 31.30 15.92
C PHE A 650 -5.44 31.75 15.65
N THR A 651 -6.42 31.11 16.30
CA THR A 651 -7.84 31.42 16.09
C THR A 651 -8.36 32.60 16.91
N GLN A 652 -7.63 33.08 17.93
CA GLN A 652 -8.07 34.14 18.85
C GLN A 652 -8.67 35.38 18.16
N ASN A 653 -8.01 35.90 17.12
CA ASN A 653 -8.51 37.06 16.37
C ASN A 653 -9.81 36.74 15.61
N LEU A 654 -9.86 35.57 14.97
CA LEU A 654 -11.02 35.10 14.22
C LEU A 654 -12.21 34.83 15.15
N GLU A 655 -11.99 34.20 16.30
CA GLU A 655 -12.98 34.01 17.36
C GLU A 655 -13.53 35.34 17.91
N GLN A 656 -12.68 36.36 18.01
CA GLN A 656 -13.13 37.69 18.42
C GLN A 656 -13.95 38.39 17.32
N MET A 657 -13.64 38.19 16.04
CA MET A 657 -14.46 38.71 14.92
C MET A 657 -15.90 38.17 14.95
N PHE A 658 -16.12 36.89 15.32
CA PHE A 658 -17.48 36.36 15.51
C PHE A 658 -18.19 37.02 16.71
N LYS A 659 -17.51 37.14 17.86
CA LYS A 659 -18.06 37.79 19.06
C LYS A 659 -18.43 39.24 18.81
N ASP A 660 -17.61 39.99 18.07
CA ASP A 660 -17.89 41.38 17.70
C ASP A 660 -19.18 41.49 16.87
N ILE A 661 -19.47 40.53 15.98
CA ILE A 661 -20.72 40.49 15.19
C ILE A 661 -21.93 40.09 16.06
N GLU A 662 -21.76 39.17 17.00
CA GLU A 662 -22.81 38.78 17.96
C GLU A 662 -23.16 39.96 18.88
N LEU A 663 -22.17 40.57 19.54
CA LEU A 663 -22.33 41.77 20.38
C LEU A 663 -22.89 42.97 19.59
N SER A 664 -22.49 43.15 18.32
CA SER A 664 -23.05 44.21 17.46
C SER A 664 -24.56 44.07 17.26
N ARG A 665 -25.08 42.85 17.18
CA ARG A 665 -26.53 42.60 17.03
C ARG A 665 -27.28 42.91 18.33
N GLU A 666 -26.70 42.57 19.48
CA GLU A 666 -27.25 42.89 20.80
C GLU A 666 -27.28 44.41 21.04
N GLU A 667 -26.19 45.11 20.71
CA GLU A 667 -26.12 46.58 20.78
C GLU A 667 -27.11 47.25 19.82
N MET A 668 -27.26 46.75 18.59
CA MET A 668 -28.26 47.28 17.65
C MET A 668 -29.70 46.99 18.07
N ALA A 669 -29.99 45.85 18.71
CA ALA A 669 -31.29 45.56 19.29
C ALA A 669 -31.60 46.50 20.47
N SER A 670 -30.61 46.73 21.35
CA SER A 670 -30.68 47.69 22.45
C SER A 670 -30.93 49.12 21.96
N TYR A 671 -30.29 49.53 20.86
CA TYR A 671 -30.51 50.86 20.25
C TYR A 671 -31.90 50.98 19.61
N LYS A 672 -32.39 49.94 18.92
CA LYS A 672 -33.72 49.97 18.29
C LYS A 672 -34.86 49.98 19.32
N SER A 673 -34.78 49.19 20.40
CA SER A 673 -35.74 49.27 21.52
C SER A 673 -35.84 50.69 22.09
N LEU A 674 -34.70 51.35 22.30
CA LEU A 674 -34.64 52.72 22.82
C LEU A 674 -35.22 53.77 21.84
N LEU A 675 -35.18 53.54 20.52
CA LEU A 675 -35.85 54.40 19.54
C LEU A 675 -37.37 54.18 19.57
N ASP A 676 -37.82 52.93 19.65
CA ASP A 676 -39.24 52.56 19.72
C ASP A 676 -39.89 53.08 21.03
N GLU A 677 -39.19 52.95 22.17
CA GLU A 677 -39.60 53.52 23.48
C GLU A 677 -39.79 55.05 23.45
N ARG A 678 -39.03 55.75 22.59
CA ARG A 678 -39.14 57.21 22.40
C ARG A 678 -40.13 57.61 21.31
N GLY A 679 -40.65 56.66 20.53
CA GLY A 679 -41.39 56.93 19.31
C GLY A 679 -40.58 57.61 18.20
N GLU A 680 -39.25 57.62 18.29
CA GLU A 680 -38.35 58.24 17.31
C GLU A 680 -38.23 57.36 16.06
N LYS A 681 -39.10 57.56 15.06
CA LYS A 681 -38.94 56.92 13.74
C LYS A 681 -37.80 57.59 12.97
N PRO A 682 -36.66 56.90 12.71
CA PRO A 682 -35.56 57.49 11.95
C PRO A 682 -35.92 57.61 10.46
N SER A 683 -35.34 58.60 9.78
CA SER A 683 -35.47 58.77 8.32
C SER A 683 -34.73 57.70 7.51
N VAL A 684 -33.74 57.03 8.12
CA VAL A 684 -32.93 55.97 7.53
C VAL A 684 -32.90 54.77 8.48
N ASP A 685 -33.16 53.57 7.96
CA ASP A 685 -32.96 52.32 8.73
C ASP A 685 -31.46 52.05 8.88
N LEU A 686 -30.90 52.40 10.05
CA LEU A 686 -29.48 52.26 10.35
C LEU A 686 -29.21 50.90 11.02
N SER A 687 -28.23 50.18 10.47
CA SER A 687 -27.63 48.98 11.08
C SER A 687 -26.12 49.17 11.21
N VAL A 688 -25.61 49.17 12.43
CA VAL A 688 -24.18 49.36 12.73
C VAL A 688 -23.56 48.04 13.20
N ASN A 689 -22.34 47.75 12.76
CA ASN A 689 -21.50 46.73 13.39
C ASN A 689 -20.31 47.45 14.07
N VAL A 690 -20.07 47.16 15.34
CA VAL A 690 -19.01 47.75 16.16
C VAL A 690 -17.89 46.72 16.27
N LEU A 691 -16.73 47.04 15.67
CA LEU A 691 -15.63 46.10 15.46
C LEU A 691 -14.42 46.44 16.34
N SER A 692 -13.75 45.44 16.91
CA SER A 692 -12.54 45.66 17.71
C SER A 692 -11.30 45.83 16.82
N ALA A 693 -10.67 47.00 16.85
CA ALA A 693 -9.62 47.38 15.89
C ALA A 693 -8.37 46.45 15.88
N SER A 694 -8.14 45.66 16.94
CA SER A 694 -7.08 44.66 17.01
C SER A 694 -7.46 43.31 16.37
N ALA A 695 -8.72 42.87 16.49
CA ALA A 695 -9.15 41.58 15.99
C ALA A 695 -9.40 41.57 14.47
N TRP A 696 -9.74 42.72 13.87
CA TRP A 696 -10.08 42.84 12.46
C TRP A 696 -8.86 43.18 11.57
N PRO A 697 -8.99 43.17 10.23
CA PRO A 697 -7.98 43.75 9.34
C PRO A 697 -7.90 45.28 9.52
N THR A 698 -6.73 45.87 9.25
CA THR A 698 -6.59 47.33 9.14
C THR A 698 -7.26 47.81 7.84
N TYR A 699 -8.12 48.83 7.94
CA TYR A 699 -8.77 49.46 6.80
C TYR A 699 -8.34 50.92 6.66
N PRO A 700 -8.01 51.41 5.45
CA PRO A 700 -7.60 52.79 5.24
C PRO A 700 -8.78 53.76 5.40
N ASP A 701 -8.49 54.95 5.90
CA ASP A 701 -9.46 56.04 5.97
C ASP A 701 -9.54 56.77 4.64
N ILE A 702 -10.69 56.62 3.97
CA ILE A 702 -10.99 57.25 2.69
C ILE A 702 -11.87 58.48 2.98
N PRO A 703 -11.42 59.71 2.63
CA PRO A 703 -12.25 60.89 2.78
C PRO A 703 -13.47 60.79 1.86
N VAL A 704 -14.63 61.17 2.39
CA VAL A 704 -15.91 61.14 1.68
C VAL A 704 -16.87 62.16 2.31
N ILE A 705 -17.65 62.85 1.48
CA ILE A 705 -18.69 63.77 1.94
C ILE A 705 -19.98 62.98 2.18
N ILE A 706 -20.53 63.08 3.39
CA ILE A 706 -21.68 62.28 3.86
C ILE A 706 -22.95 63.14 3.82
N PRO A 707 -24.06 62.66 3.22
CA PRO A 707 -25.37 63.34 3.28
C PRO A 707 -25.84 63.63 4.70
N SER A 708 -26.44 64.81 4.90
CA SER A 708 -26.73 65.36 6.23
C SER A 708 -27.66 64.49 7.10
N GLU A 709 -28.59 63.79 6.47
CA GLU A 709 -29.58 62.90 7.07
C GLU A 709 -28.93 61.62 7.61
N ILE A 710 -27.90 61.14 6.88
CA ILE A 710 -27.09 60.01 7.29
C ILE A 710 -26.20 60.44 8.46
N GLN A 711 -25.53 61.59 8.35
CA GLN A 711 -24.64 62.11 9.40
C GLN A 711 -25.36 62.27 10.75
N GLN A 712 -26.55 62.89 10.76
CA GLN A 712 -27.40 63.00 11.97
C GLN A 712 -27.70 61.63 12.60
N SER A 713 -27.91 60.60 11.76
CA SER A 713 -28.20 59.23 12.23
C SER A 713 -26.96 58.56 12.84
N LEU A 714 -25.77 58.79 12.27
CA LEU A 714 -24.49 58.33 12.80
C LEU A 714 -24.15 59.03 14.13
N ASP A 715 -24.43 60.32 14.26
CA ASP A 715 -24.17 61.09 15.48
C ASP A 715 -25.09 60.67 16.64
N LYS A 716 -26.38 60.42 16.39
CA LYS A 716 -27.31 59.83 17.38
C LYS A 716 -26.80 58.49 17.91
N PHE A 717 -26.39 57.57 17.03
CA PHE A 717 -25.82 56.29 17.44
C PHE A 717 -24.50 56.48 18.21
N THR A 718 -23.65 57.39 17.75
CA THR A 718 -22.37 57.71 18.41
C THR A 718 -22.58 58.25 19.83
N GLN A 719 -23.62 59.05 20.06
CA GLN A 719 -23.99 59.54 21.40
C GLN A 719 -24.51 58.40 22.28
N HIS A 720 -25.38 57.53 21.75
CA HIS A 720 -25.88 56.35 22.46
C HIS A 720 -24.73 55.43 22.91
N TYR A 721 -23.85 55.02 21.99
CA TYR A 721 -22.73 54.13 22.30
C TYR A 721 -21.75 54.75 23.32
N LYS A 722 -21.46 56.05 23.22
CA LYS A 722 -20.65 56.78 24.22
C LYS A 722 -21.30 56.80 25.60
N SER A 723 -22.63 56.87 25.68
CA SER A 723 -23.35 56.85 26.97
C SER A 723 -23.31 55.49 27.67
N LYS A 724 -23.24 54.40 26.91
CA LYS A 724 -23.18 53.02 27.40
C LYS A 724 -21.75 52.51 27.64
N HIS A 725 -20.77 53.01 26.87
CA HIS A 725 -19.36 52.61 26.95
C HIS A 725 -18.41 53.79 27.13
N SER A 726 -18.24 54.21 28.38
CA SER A 726 -17.21 55.17 28.79
C SER A 726 -15.80 54.73 28.36
N GLY A 727 -14.95 55.70 27.98
CA GLY A 727 -13.55 55.45 27.63
C GLY A 727 -13.30 54.87 26.23
N ARG A 728 -14.34 54.61 25.42
CA ARG A 728 -14.20 54.15 24.03
C ARG A 728 -14.42 55.29 23.03
N LYS A 729 -13.64 55.31 21.94
CA LYS A 729 -13.87 56.15 20.75
C LYS A 729 -14.40 55.27 19.61
N LEU A 730 -15.46 55.72 18.93
CA LEU A 730 -15.87 55.15 17.64
C LEU A 730 -15.17 55.85 16.48
N ASP A 731 -15.00 55.12 15.38
CA ASP A 731 -14.32 55.55 14.18
C ASP A 731 -15.01 54.89 12.97
N TRP A 732 -15.42 55.68 11.97
CA TRP A 732 -16.39 55.24 10.95
C TRP A 732 -15.72 54.87 9.63
N LYS A 733 -15.53 53.56 9.38
CA LYS A 733 -14.91 53.05 8.14
C LYS A 733 -15.91 52.97 6.97
N HIS A 734 -16.23 54.12 6.37
CA HIS A 734 -17.22 54.25 5.28
C HIS A 734 -16.96 53.36 4.05
N ALA A 735 -15.71 52.94 3.83
CA ALA A 735 -15.35 51.98 2.77
C ALA A 735 -16.05 50.62 2.88
N LEU A 736 -16.43 50.21 4.10
CA LEU A 736 -17.11 48.94 4.39
C LEU A 736 -18.64 49.08 4.41
N ALA A 737 -19.15 50.31 4.45
CA ALA A 737 -20.57 50.56 4.54
C ALA A 737 -21.28 50.25 3.20
N HIS A 738 -22.45 49.65 3.32
CA HIS A 738 -23.34 49.32 2.21
C HIS A 738 -24.77 49.69 2.59
N CYS A 739 -25.59 50.01 1.60
CA CYS A 739 -26.97 50.44 1.82
C CYS A 739 -27.89 49.93 0.71
N GLN A 740 -29.18 50.27 0.83
CA GLN A 740 -30.25 49.81 -0.04
C GLN A 740 -31.06 51.00 -0.52
N ILE A 741 -30.94 51.36 -1.79
CA ILE A 741 -31.64 52.49 -2.38
C ILE A 741 -32.87 52.00 -3.14
N LYS A 742 -34.04 52.58 -2.84
CA LYS A 742 -35.24 52.44 -3.68
C LYS A 742 -35.13 53.41 -4.85
N ALA A 743 -34.91 52.88 -6.04
CA ALA A 743 -34.73 53.65 -7.27
C ALA A 743 -35.98 53.55 -8.15
N THR A 744 -36.57 54.69 -8.48
CA THR A 744 -37.76 54.83 -9.32
C THR A 744 -37.32 54.95 -10.78
N PHE A 745 -37.47 53.89 -11.57
CA PHE A 745 -37.21 53.90 -13.01
C PHE A 745 -38.52 53.93 -13.80
N PRO A 746 -38.59 54.56 -14.98
CA PRO A 746 -39.79 54.56 -15.84
C PRO A 746 -40.32 53.16 -16.20
N LYS A 747 -39.46 52.13 -16.15
CA LYS A 747 -39.80 50.72 -16.38
C LYS A 747 -40.05 49.91 -15.09
N GLY A 748 -40.40 50.61 -14.00
CA GLY A 748 -40.75 50.05 -12.70
C GLY A 748 -39.63 50.14 -11.65
N ASN A 749 -40.03 50.28 -10.39
CA ASN A 749 -39.15 50.49 -9.25
C ASN A 749 -38.20 49.30 -9.02
N LYS A 750 -36.99 49.57 -8.51
CA LYS A 750 -35.98 48.57 -8.17
C LYS A 750 -35.29 48.92 -6.85
N GLU A 751 -34.81 47.92 -6.13
CA GLU A 751 -33.96 48.10 -4.95
C GLU A 751 -32.50 47.82 -5.29
N LEU A 752 -31.66 48.86 -5.25
CA LEU A 752 -30.23 48.77 -5.54
C LEU A 752 -29.47 48.56 -4.23
N VAL A 753 -28.85 47.38 -4.08
CA VAL A 753 -27.91 47.09 -2.98
C VAL A 753 -26.51 47.50 -3.44
N VAL A 754 -26.00 48.56 -2.81
CA VAL A 754 -24.84 49.35 -3.24
C VAL A 754 -23.88 49.62 -2.08
N SER A 755 -22.63 50.01 -2.37
CA SER A 755 -21.69 50.54 -1.37
C SER A 755 -22.05 51.99 -0.98
N SER A 756 -21.47 52.48 0.12
CA SER A 756 -21.59 53.88 0.53
C SER A 756 -21.14 54.85 -0.57
N PHE A 757 -20.00 54.58 -1.21
CA PHE A 757 -19.48 55.40 -2.31
C PHE A 757 -20.40 55.39 -3.54
N GLN A 758 -20.94 54.21 -3.91
CA GLN A 758 -21.96 54.09 -4.95
C GLN A 758 -23.23 54.88 -4.60
N SER A 759 -23.65 54.87 -3.33
CA SER A 759 -24.87 55.57 -2.91
C SER A 759 -24.77 57.09 -2.95
N ILE A 760 -23.64 57.65 -2.52
CA ILE A 760 -23.40 59.10 -2.52
C ILE A 760 -23.37 59.61 -3.97
N VAL A 761 -22.68 58.89 -4.88
CA VAL A 761 -22.72 59.18 -6.32
C VAL A 761 -24.15 59.12 -6.89
N LEU A 762 -24.97 58.14 -6.49
CA LEU A 762 -26.35 58.03 -7.00
C LEU A 762 -27.29 59.12 -6.44
N LEU A 763 -27.09 59.57 -5.20
CA LEU A 763 -27.92 60.62 -4.59
C LEU A 763 -27.75 61.98 -5.29
N LEU A 764 -26.57 62.27 -5.85
CA LEU A 764 -26.32 63.49 -6.64
C LEU A 764 -27.17 63.59 -7.92
N PHE A 765 -27.70 62.47 -8.44
CA PHE A 765 -28.60 62.49 -9.59
C PHE A 765 -30.08 62.77 -9.22
N ASN A 766 -30.42 62.93 -7.95
CA ASN A 766 -31.78 63.29 -7.53
C ASN A 766 -32.12 64.78 -7.75
N THR A 767 -31.11 65.64 -7.87
CA THR A 767 -31.24 67.10 -8.03
C THR A 767 -30.96 67.57 -9.46
N VAL A 768 -30.97 66.65 -10.42
CA VAL A 768 -30.45 66.81 -11.79
C VAL A 768 -31.55 66.45 -12.79
N GLU A 769 -31.68 67.21 -13.88
CA GLU A 769 -32.79 66.99 -14.82
C GLU A 769 -32.60 65.75 -15.70
N THR A 770 -33.71 65.20 -16.22
CA THR A 770 -33.69 63.94 -16.98
C THR A 770 -33.03 64.11 -18.35
N GLY A 771 -31.72 63.85 -18.40
CA GLY A 771 -30.89 63.98 -19.59
C GLY A 771 -29.66 64.88 -19.38
N GLU A 772 -29.56 65.56 -18.24
CA GLU A 772 -28.43 66.40 -17.87
C GLU A 772 -27.17 65.55 -17.56
N HIS A 773 -26.00 66.10 -17.91
CA HIS A 773 -24.70 65.42 -17.86
C HIS A 773 -23.85 65.92 -16.69
N LEU A 774 -23.64 65.08 -15.67
CA LEU A 774 -22.66 65.37 -14.63
C LEU A 774 -21.25 65.01 -15.12
N SER A 775 -20.28 65.93 -14.92
CA SER A 775 -18.87 65.69 -15.23
C SER A 775 -18.17 64.89 -14.14
N TYR A 776 -17.11 64.16 -14.50
CA TYR A 776 -16.24 63.49 -13.53
C TYR A 776 -15.67 64.47 -12.47
N GLU A 777 -15.31 65.69 -12.87
CA GLU A 777 -14.74 66.69 -11.95
C GLU A 777 -15.76 67.21 -10.93
N PHE A 778 -17.01 67.44 -11.35
CA PHE A 778 -18.11 67.78 -10.43
C PHE A 778 -18.37 66.65 -9.43
N LEU A 779 -18.47 65.41 -9.92
CA LEU A 779 -18.65 64.23 -9.07
C LEU A 779 -17.48 64.03 -8.08
N LYS A 780 -16.25 64.39 -8.47
CA LYS A 780 -15.07 64.36 -7.61
C LYS A 780 -15.13 65.40 -6.49
N ALA A 781 -15.61 66.62 -6.79
CA ALA A 781 -15.79 67.67 -5.80
C ALA A 781 -16.88 67.30 -4.78
N GLU A 782 -18.09 66.98 -5.26
CA GLU A 782 -19.26 66.75 -4.40
C GLU A 782 -19.21 65.45 -3.57
N THR A 783 -18.52 64.41 -4.04
CA THR A 783 -18.33 63.18 -3.24
C THR A 783 -17.12 63.24 -2.31
N GLY A 784 -16.15 64.13 -2.57
CA GLY A 784 -14.86 64.19 -1.87
C GLY A 784 -13.95 62.96 -2.08
N LEU A 785 -14.29 62.05 -3.01
CA LEU A 785 -13.61 60.76 -3.13
C LEU A 785 -12.26 60.85 -3.86
N PRO A 786 -11.23 60.09 -3.41
CA PRO A 786 -10.00 59.91 -4.17
C PRO A 786 -10.24 59.29 -5.54
N GLU A 787 -9.47 59.74 -6.54
CA GLU A 787 -9.62 59.29 -7.93
C GLU A 787 -9.68 57.77 -8.17
N PRO A 788 -8.82 56.90 -7.58
CA PRO A 788 -8.89 55.48 -7.84
C PRO A 788 -10.24 54.88 -7.40
N GLU A 789 -10.77 55.30 -6.25
CA GLU A 789 -12.06 54.81 -5.76
C GLU A 789 -13.26 55.46 -6.44
N LEU A 790 -13.16 56.73 -6.86
CA LEU A 790 -14.18 57.34 -7.70
C LEU A 790 -14.28 56.65 -9.08
N LYS A 791 -13.14 56.38 -9.72
CA LYS A 791 -13.07 55.61 -10.98
C LYS A 791 -13.63 54.19 -10.81
N ARG A 792 -13.25 53.47 -9.74
CA ARG A 792 -13.78 52.13 -9.40
C ARG A 792 -15.31 52.16 -9.17
N THR A 793 -15.79 53.16 -8.43
CA THR A 793 -17.21 53.39 -8.13
C THR A 793 -18.00 53.66 -9.41
N LEU A 794 -17.59 54.62 -10.23
CA LEU A 794 -18.28 54.96 -11.47
C LEU A 794 -18.23 53.82 -12.51
N GLN A 795 -17.11 53.07 -12.60
CA GLN A 795 -17.02 51.90 -13.48
C GLN A 795 -18.05 50.83 -13.12
N SER A 796 -18.32 50.66 -11.82
CA SER A 796 -19.33 49.72 -11.32
C SER A 796 -20.78 50.15 -11.55
N LEU A 797 -21.03 51.47 -11.71
CA LEU A 797 -22.36 52.04 -11.95
C LEU A 797 -22.70 52.26 -13.44
N ALA A 798 -21.69 52.46 -14.29
CA ALA A 798 -21.89 52.83 -15.70
C ALA A 798 -21.31 51.84 -16.73
N CYS A 799 -20.24 51.12 -16.40
CA CYS A 799 -19.53 50.24 -17.35
C CYS A 799 -19.86 48.74 -17.14
N ALA A 800 -20.28 48.34 -15.93
CA ALA A 800 -20.54 46.96 -15.53
C ALA A 800 -21.76 46.31 -16.23
N LYS A 801 -22.13 45.07 -15.83
CA LYS A 801 -23.30 44.34 -16.37
C LYS A 801 -24.64 44.99 -15.98
N LEU A 802 -24.71 45.57 -14.79
CA LEU A 802 -25.82 46.43 -14.37
C LEU A 802 -25.38 47.89 -14.57
N ARG A 803 -26.22 48.71 -15.21
CA ARG A 803 -25.90 50.10 -15.57
C ARG A 803 -27.02 51.08 -15.16
N PRO A 804 -27.15 51.43 -13.87
CA PRO A 804 -28.03 52.52 -13.42
C PRO A 804 -27.65 53.89 -14.02
N LEU A 805 -26.39 54.09 -14.38
CA LEU A 805 -25.89 55.27 -15.08
C LEU A 805 -25.43 54.92 -16.51
N THR A 806 -25.41 55.90 -17.40
CA THR A 806 -24.77 55.78 -18.73
C THR A 806 -23.61 56.76 -18.85
N LYS A 807 -22.48 56.24 -19.36
CA LYS A 807 -21.23 56.97 -19.59
C LYS A 807 -21.16 57.51 -21.02
N HIS A 808 -20.70 58.75 -21.17
CA HIS A 808 -20.39 59.38 -22.46
C HIS A 808 -18.96 59.96 -22.44
N PRO A 809 -18.08 59.62 -23.40
CA PRO A 809 -18.20 58.54 -24.39
C PRO A 809 -18.23 57.13 -23.77
N LYS A 810 -18.97 56.22 -24.40
CA LYS A 810 -19.11 54.82 -23.96
C LYS A 810 -17.77 54.10 -24.07
N GLY A 811 -17.29 53.53 -22.97
CA GLY A 811 -16.04 52.78 -22.90
C GLY A 811 -15.98 51.90 -21.65
N ARG A 812 -14.88 51.15 -21.47
CA ARG A 812 -14.65 50.32 -20.28
C ARG A 812 -14.09 51.13 -19.11
N ASP A 813 -13.19 52.06 -19.42
CA ASP A 813 -12.38 52.82 -18.48
C ASP A 813 -12.88 54.26 -18.33
N ILE A 814 -12.38 54.99 -17.33
CA ILE A 814 -12.89 56.31 -16.93
C ILE A 814 -11.75 57.34 -16.84
N ASN A 815 -11.92 58.41 -17.60
CA ASN A 815 -11.05 59.56 -17.80
C ASN A 815 -11.69 60.80 -17.14
N PRO A 816 -10.89 61.84 -16.80
CA PRO A 816 -11.43 63.07 -16.22
C PRO A 816 -12.39 63.85 -17.13
N THR A 817 -12.34 63.63 -18.45
CA THR A 817 -13.18 64.28 -19.46
C THR A 817 -14.53 63.58 -19.70
N ASP A 818 -14.80 62.46 -19.03
CA ASP A 818 -16.04 61.71 -19.23
C ASP A 818 -17.23 62.33 -18.46
N THR A 819 -18.43 62.19 -19.02
CA THR A 819 -19.69 62.62 -18.39
C THR A 819 -20.64 61.44 -18.16
N PHE A 820 -21.54 61.60 -17.19
CA PHE A 820 -22.45 60.58 -16.71
C PHE A 820 -23.87 61.12 -16.65
N THR A 821 -24.83 60.33 -17.13
CA THR A 821 -26.28 60.64 -17.10
C THR A 821 -27.03 59.50 -16.41
N TYR A 822 -28.18 59.80 -15.81
CA TYR A 822 -29.12 58.77 -15.31
C TYR A 822 -29.68 57.91 -16.46
N ASN A 823 -29.75 56.58 -16.28
CA ASN A 823 -30.24 55.66 -17.30
C ASN A 823 -31.75 55.40 -17.19
N ALA A 824 -32.56 56.33 -17.71
CA ALA A 824 -34.03 56.20 -17.78
C ALA A 824 -34.53 54.94 -18.52
N ALA A 825 -33.70 54.32 -19.37
CA ALA A 825 -34.03 53.12 -20.13
C ALA A 825 -33.76 51.80 -19.37
N PHE A 826 -33.16 51.87 -18.17
CA PHE A 826 -32.73 50.71 -17.38
C PHE A 826 -33.88 49.72 -17.08
N HIS A 827 -33.58 48.43 -17.20
CA HIS A 827 -34.51 47.34 -16.89
C HIS A 827 -33.74 46.09 -16.46
N HIS A 828 -34.34 45.32 -15.57
CA HIS A 828 -33.86 44.00 -15.14
C HIS A 828 -35.05 43.24 -14.53
N GLU A 829 -35.14 41.94 -14.74
CA GLU A 829 -36.25 41.08 -14.26
C GLU A 829 -36.41 41.19 -12.73
N LYS A 830 -35.36 40.79 -11.99
CA LYS A 830 -35.32 40.81 -10.52
C LYS A 830 -35.54 42.23 -9.97
N TYR A 831 -36.30 42.34 -8.88
CA TYR A 831 -36.60 43.61 -8.21
C TYR A 831 -35.40 44.17 -7.43
N ARG A 832 -34.73 43.32 -6.63
CA ARG A 832 -33.59 43.68 -5.79
C ARG A 832 -32.27 43.27 -6.47
N LEU A 833 -31.36 44.22 -6.65
CA LEU A 833 -30.18 44.13 -7.52
C LEU A 833 -28.90 44.39 -6.71
N LYS A 834 -27.97 43.43 -6.69
CA LYS A 834 -26.65 43.60 -6.04
C LYS A 834 -25.64 44.18 -7.04
N VAL A 835 -25.42 45.50 -6.97
CA VAL A 835 -24.56 46.27 -7.89
C VAL A 835 -23.09 46.32 -7.42
N ASN A 836 -22.85 46.14 -6.11
CA ASN A 836 -21.54 46.24 -5.44
C ASN A 836 -20.49 45.13 -5.81
N GLN A 837 -20.60 44.51 -6.99
CA GLN A 837 -19.77 43.33 -7.36
C GLN A 837 -18.32 43.67 -7.74
N VAL A 838 -18.00 44.95 -8.00
CA VAL A 838 -16.66 45.40 -8.44
C VAL A 838 -15.76 45.78 -7.26
N GLN A 839 -16.30 46.43 -6.23
CA GLN A 839 -15.57 46.69 -4.97
C GLN A 839 -15.43 45.42 -4.12
N LEU A 840 -16.30 44.42 -4.32
CA LEU A 840 -16.21 43.08 -3.72
C LEU A 840 -15.01 42.23 -4.17
N LYS A 841 -14.28 42.60 -5.24
CA LYS A 841 -13.07 41.89 -5.68
C LYS A 841 -11.82 42.54 -5.12
N GLU A 842 -10.92 41.72 -4.57
CA GLU A 842 -9.58 42.12 -4.19
C GLU A 842 -8.81 42.73 -5.38
N THR A 843 -8.16 43.89 -5.16
CA THR A 843 -7.27 44.47 -6.17
C THR A 843 -5.87 43.86 -6.10
N LYS A 844 -5.08 44.01 -7.18
CA LYS A 844 -3.67 43.58 -7.17
C LYS A 844 -2.83 44.35 -6.15
N GLU A 845 -3.22 45.58 -5.84
CA GLU A 845 -2.59 46.44 -4.83
C GLU A 845 -2.94 45.96 -3.41
N GLU A 846 -4.23 45.72 -3.13
CA GLU A 846 -4.68 45.10 -1.87
C GLU A 846 -4.01 43.74 -1.61
N ASN A 847 -3.77 42.94 -2.66
CA ASN A 847 -3.08 41.65 -2.55
C ASN A 847 -1.58 41.87 -2.23
N LYS A 848 -0.88 42.69 -3.02
CA LYS A 848 0.53 43.06 -2.79
C LYS A 848 0.77 43.58 -1.37
N GLU A 849 -0.06 44.51 -0.89
CA GLU A 849 0.04 45.07 0.46
C GLU A 849 -0.12 44.00 1.55
N THR A 850 -0.96 42.99 1.30
CA THR A 850 -1.14 41.85 2.24
C THR A 850 0.12 40.99 2.29
N HIS A 851 0.76 40.72 1.16
CA HIS A 851 2.05 40.01 1.11
C HIS A 851 3.19 40.79 1.77
N GLU A 852 3.26 42.11 1.57
CA GLU A 852 4.28 42.97 2.18
C GLU A 852 4.09 43.10 3.69
N ARG A 853 2.84 43.20 4.17
CA ARG A 853 2.51 43.20 5.60
C ARG A 853 2.91 41.89 6.27
N VAL A 854 2.53 40.73 5.71
CA VAL A 854 2.93 39.41 6.24
C VAL A 854 4.46 39.24 6.26
N ALA A 855 5.18 39.78 5.27
CA ALA A 855 6.64 39.76 5.28
C ALA A 855 7.23 40.67 6.39
N ALA A 856 6.63 41.84 6.66
CA ALA A 856 7.03 42.71 7.77
C ALA A 856 6.74 42.06 9.13
N ASP A 857 5.54 41.53 9.32
CA ASP A 857 5.10 40.88 10.58
C ASP A 857 6.03 39.73 10.96
N ARG A 858 6.45 38.89 10.00
CA ARG A 858 7.45 37.83 10.24
C ARG A 858 8.80 38.34 10.72
N ASN A 859 9.25 39.53 10.28
CA ASN A 859 10.51 40.10 10.79
C ASN A 859 10.38 40.47 12.27
N PHE A 860 9.23 40.98 12.70
CA PHE A 860 8.94 41.26 14.11
C PHE A 860 8.75 39.98 14.93
N GLU A 861 8.02 38.97 14.42
CA GLU A 861 7.92 37.65 15.06
C GLU A 861 9.30 36.99 15.22
N THR A 862 10.19 37.12 14.22
CA THR A 862 11.56 36.59 14.26
C THR A 862 12.41 37.32 15.30
N GLN A 863 12.35 38.66 15.36
CA GLN A 863 13.03 39.43 16.41
C GLN A 863 12.52 39.02 17.80
N ALA A 864 11.20 38.87 17.98
CA ALA A 864 10.60 38.40 19.22
C ALA A 864 10.92 36.93 19.54
N ALA A 865 11.21 36.08 18.55
CA ALA A 865 11.71 34.71 18.76
C ALA A 865 13.17 34.70 19.23
N ILE A 866 14.06 35.45 18.55
CA ILE A 866 15.46 35.62 18.94
C ILE A 866 15.55 36.14 20.38
N VAL A 867 14.83 37.22 20.73
CA VAL A 867 14.84 37.78 22.09
C VAL A 867 14.35 36.78 23.14
N ARG A 868 13.37 35.92 22.85
CA ARG A 868 12.92 34.86 23.77
C ARG A 868 13.98 33.78 23.98
N ILE A 869 14.63 33.33 22.90
CA ILE A 869 15.72 32.34 22.94
C ILE A 869 16.92 32.91 23.74
N MET A 870 17.37 34.10 23.37
CA MET A 870 18.47 34.81 24.04
C MET A 870 18.18 35.04 25.53
N LYS A 871 16.95 35.45 25.89
CA LYS A 871 16.57 35.64 27.29
C LYS A 871 16.57 34.34 28.11
N SER A 872 16.29 33.20 27.48
CA SER A 872 16.26 31.89 28.14
C SER A 872 17.63 31.22 28.26
N ARG A 873 18.46 31.29 27.21
CA ARG A 873 19.79 30.65 27.20
C ARG A 873 20.91 31.55 27.70
N LYS A 874 20.72 32.88 27.65
CA LYS A 874 21.67 33.97 28.00
C LYS A 874 22.98 34.02 27.20
N ARG A 875 23.54 32.89 26.76
CA ARG A 875 24.66 32.75 25.82
C ARG A 875 24.32 31.67 24.78
N ILE A 876 24.71 31.87 23.52
CA ILE A 876 24.48 30.89 22.43
C ILE A 876 25.41 31.16 21.23
N GLY A 877 25.93 30.09 20.61
CA GLY A 877 26.72 30.17 19.37
C GLY A 877 25.85 30.45 18.13
N HIS A 878 26.37 31.19 17.15
CA HIS A 878 25.60 31.63 15.98
C HIS A 878 24.85 30.51 15.23
N ALA A 879 25.50 29.35 15.02
CA ALA A 879 24.90 28.22 14.32
C ALA A 879 23.72 27.59 15.08
N GLU A 880 23.82 27.48 16.41
CA GLU A 880 22.74 26.95 17.25
C GLU A 880 21.57 27.95 17.31
N LEU A 881 21.85 29.25 17.43
CA LEU A 881 20.82 30.29 17.42
C LEU A 881 20.02 30.28 16.09
N VAL A 882 20.70 30.18 14.95
CA VAL A 882 20.02 30.07 13.64
C VAL A 882 19.15 28.81 13.59
N ALA A 883 19.63 27.67 14.07
CA ALA A 883 18.85 26.43 14.10
C ALA A 883 17.61 26.51 15.01
N GLU A 884 17.75 27.06 16.22
CA GLU A 884 16.60 27.26 17.13
C GLU A 884 15.60 28.27 16.57
N VAL A 885 16.05 29.37 15.96
CA VAL A 885 15.16 30.36 15.33
C VAL A 885 14.41 29.76 14.15
N ILE A 886 15.05 28.93 13.31
CA ILE A 886 14.37 28.20 12.22
C ILE A 886 13.30 27.27 12.81
N ASN A 887 13.62 26.46 13.82
CA ASN A 887 12.66 25.56 14.45
C ASN A 887 11.49 26.30 15.13
N ALA A 888 11.76 27.45 15.77
CA ALA A 888 10.74 28.29 16.38
C ALA A 888 9.84 29.01 15.35
N THR A 889 10.34 29.30 14.15
CA THR A 889 9.61 30.04 13.11
C THR A 889 8.95 29.16 12.04
N LYS A 890 9.42 27.93 11.78
CA LYS A 890 8.96 27.01 10.70
C LYS A 890 7.44 27.00 10.51
N LYS A 891 6.67 26.92 11.60
CA LYS A 891 5.18 26.89 11.57
C LYS A 891 4.54 28.18 11.01
N ARG A 892 5.09 29.37 11.32
CA ARG A 892 4.57 30.67 10.85
C ARG A 892 5.24 31.18 9.58
N GLY A 893 6.46 30.71 9.30
CA GLY A 893 7.17 30.81 8.02
C GLY A 893 8.67 30.66 8.18
N VAL A 894 9.31 29.92 7.27
CA VAL A 894 10.78 29.83 7.21
C VAL A 894 11.31 31.13 6.59
N LEU A 895 12.18 31.85 7.30
CA LEU A 895 12.97 32.95 6.74
C LEU A 895 14.31 32.41 6.24
N SER A 896 14.91 33.08 5.26
CA SER A 896 16.26 32.72 4.82
C SER A 896 17.28 32.97 5.95
N VAL A 897 18.36 32.19 6.00
CA VAL A 897 19.46 32.38 6.96
C VAL A 897 20.04 33.81 6.87
N GLN A 898 20.05 34.41 5.68
CA GLN A 898 20.49 35.80 5.49
C GLN A 898 19.55 36.81 6.18
N ASP A 899 18.24 36.55 6.19
CA ASP A 899 17.26 37.43 6.82
C ASP A 899 17.15 37.20 8.33
N ILE A 900 17.41 35.97 8.81
CA ILE A 900 17.65 35.71 10.23
C ILE A 900 18.87 36.50 10.70
N LYS A 901 20.00 36.45 9.97
CA LYS A 901 21.20 37.24 10.28
C LYS A 901 20.91 38.75 10.34
N LYS A 902 20.22 39.32 9.33
CA LYS A 902 19.80 40.74 9.36
C LYS A 902 18.96 41.10 10.59
N ASN A 903 18.13 40.18 11.08
CA ASN A 903 17.31 40.42 12.28
C ASN A 903 18.07 40.22 13.59
N ILE A 904 19.12 39.38 13.62
CA ILE A 904 20.09 39.34 14.73
C ILE A 904 20.89 40.64 14.76
N ASP A 905 21.42 41.09 13.62
CA ASP A 905 22.21 42.31 13.52
C ASP A 905 21.40 43.53 14.00
N ARG A 906 20.13 43.65 13.57
CA ARG A 906 19.14 44.65 14.09
C ARG A 906 18.79 44.54 15.58
N LEU A 907 19.15 43.46 16.26
CA LEU A 907 18.97 43.32 17.72
C LEU A 907 20.26 43.65 18.48
N VAL A 908 21.42 43.49 17.83
CA VAL A 908 22.70 44.05 18.29
C VAL A 908 22.67 45.57 18.18
N ASP A 909 22.21 46.13 17.04
CA ASP A 909 22.02 47.58 16.82
C ASP A 909 20.98 48.25 17.75
N LYS A 910 20.33 47.47 18.63
CA LYS A 910 19.29 47.91 19.59
C LYS A 910 19.62 47.51 21.03
N ASP A 911 20.85 47.06 21.31
CA ASP A 911 21.32 46.67 22.64
C ASP A 911 20.49 45.56 23.33
N TYR A 912 19.84 44.67 22.56
CA TYR A 912 19.19 43.47 23.12
C TYR A 912 20.19 42.33 23.35
N MET A 913 21.27 42.30 22.57
CA MET A 913 22.29 41.24 22.57
C MET A 913 23.60 41.77 22.00
N GLU A 914 24.73 41.34 22.52
CA GLU A 914 26.07 41.70 22.02
C GLU A 914 26.71 40.51 21.27
N ARG A 915 27.87 40.75 20.66
CA ARG A 915 28.71 39.72 20.02
C ARG A 915 29.99 39.56 20.83
N GLU A 916 30.31 38.34 21.23
CA GLU A 916 31.58 38.03 21.88
C GLU A 916 32.64 37.52 20.90
N GLU A 917 33.90 37.56 21.32
CA GLU A 917 35.08 37.24 20.50
C GLU A 917 35.06 35.82 19.92
N ASN A 918 34.35 34.88 20.57
CA ASN A 918 34.23 33.48 20.16
C ASN A 918 33.09 33.20 19.15
N ASN A 919 32.52 34.23 18.51
CA ASN A 919 31.39 34.10 17.58
C ASN A 919 30.09 33.58 18.25
N GLU A 920 29.99 33.83 19.56
CA GLU A 920 28.79 33.67 20.40
C GLU A 920 28.07 35.01 20.58
N TYR A 921 26.81 34.93 21.00
CA TYR A 921 26.03 36.09 21.43
C TYR A 921 25.67 35.97 22.92
N SER A 922 25.78 37.07 23.66
CA SER A 922 25.25 37.23 25.02
C SER A 922 24.03 38.16 25.03
N TYR A 923 23.11 37.95 25.98
CA TYR A 923 21.90 38.74 26.15
C TYR A 923 22.09 39.82 27.24
N ILE A 924 21.85 41.09 26.87
CA ILE A 924 22.20 42.27 27.68
C ILE A 924 21.15 42.58 28.78
N ALA A 925 19.91 42.09 28.65
CA ALA A 925 18.73 42.47 29.46
C ALA A 925 18.08 41.34 30.31
#